data_AF-A0A9D7RR73-F1
#
_entry.id   AF-A0A9D7RR73-F1
#
_cell.length_a   1.000
_cell.length_b   1.000
_cell.length_c   1.000
_cell.angle_alpha   90.00
_cell.angle_beta   90.00
_cell.angle_gamma   90.00
#
_symmetry.space_group_name_H-M   'P 1'
#
loop_
_entity.id
_entity.type
_entity.pdbx_description
1 polymer ?
#
loop_
_entity_poly.entity_id
_entity_poly.type
_entity_poly.pdbx_seq_one_letter_code
_entity_poly.pdbx_strand_id
1 'polypeptide(L)'
;MNLEQLTKQVESICVEIAAFIREEAPKFTEAEVNTKSANNLVTHVDHTAEDRIVEALEKLLPNAGFIAEEGSGEQGVGLNWIIDPLDGTTNFVHGVPCYCISIALVDGTEPLLGVVHEVTRDERFTAWKGGGAYLNGKPIRVSARKELQDSLLATGFPYDDFGYEAEYMDLLRELMHRTRGIRRLGSAAADLAYVACGRFEAFYEYGLNSWDVAAGVLLVREAGGKVSGFLPSKDPVFDEEIVASNSAIHDEPLEAQKKKKKKKKKKKKKKKKKKKKKKKKKKKKKKKKKKKKKKKKKKKKKKKKKKKKKKKKKKKKKKKKKKKKKKKKKKKKKKKKKKKKKKKKKKKKKKKKKKKKKKKKKKKKKKKKKKKKKKKKKKKKKKKKKKKKKKKKKKKKKKKKKKKKKKKKKKKKKKKKKKKKKKKKKKKKKKKKKKKKKKKKKKKKKKKKKKKKKKKKKKKKKKKKKKKKKKKKKKKKKKKKKKKKKKKKKKKKKKKKKKKKKKKKKKKKKKKKKKKKKKKKKKKKKKKKKKKKKKKKKKKKKKKKKKKKKKKKKKKKKKKKKKKKKKKKKKKKKKKKKKKKKKKKKKKKKKKKKKKKKKKKKKKKKKKKKKKKKKKKKKKKKKKKKKKKKKKKKRGGGGGGGGGGGGGKKKKKKKKKKKKKKKKKKKKKKKKKKKKKRVERNWQRQDS
;
A
#
# COMPACT_ATOMS: atom_id res chain seq x y z
N MET A 1 1.80 16.97 6.49
CA MET A 1 0.89 15.81 6.52
C MET A 1 1.69 14.56 6.90
N ASN A 2 1.32 13.82 7.95
CA ASN A 2 1.98 12.56 8.30
C ASN A 2 1.36 11.41 7.50
N LEU A 3 2.03 10.98 6.43
CA LEU A 3 1.51 9.96 5.52
C LEU A 3 1.40 8.57 6.17
N GLU A 4 2.30 8.20 7.07
CA GLU A 4 2.23 6.91 7.77
C GLU A 4 0.97 6.83 8.63
N GLN A 5 0.72 7.87 9.43
CA GLN A 5 -0.48 7.93 10.29
C GLN A 5 -1.75 7.93 9.46
N LEU A 6 -1.81 8.74 8.39
CA LEU A 6 -2.96 8.80 7.50
C LEU A 6 -3.21 7.45 6.81
N THR A 7 -2.16 6.77 6.36
CA THR A 7 -2.26 5.42 5.76
C THR A 7 -2.85 4.40 6.74
N LYS A 8 -2.48 4.46 8.03
CA LYS A 8 -3.06 3.58 9.07
C LYS A 8 -4.54 3.88 9.32
N GLN A 9 -4.95 5.14 9.24
CA GLN A 9 -6.37 5.53 9.35
C GLN A 9 -7.16 5.01 8.15
N VAL A 10 -6.65 5.17 6.93
CA VAL A 10 -7.25 4.62 5.70
C VAL A 10 -7.30 3.09 5.74
N GLU A 11 -6.27 2.41 6.24
CA GLU A 11 -6.28 0.96 6.46
C GLU A 11 -7.43 0.54 7.40
N SER A 12 -7.68 1.30 8.46
CA SER A 12 -8.79 1.04 9.39
C SER A 12 -10.15 1.15 8.69
N ILE A 13 -10.34 2.17 7.85
CA ILE A 13 -11.55 2.32 7.03
C ILE A 13 -11.73 1.10 6.13
N CYS A 14 -10.69 0.70 5.38
CA CYS A 14 -10.73 -0.50 4.54
C CYS A 14 -11.10 -1.77 5.31
N VAL A 15 -10.64 -1.93 6.57
CA VAL A 15 -11.00 -3.08 7.42
C VAL A 15 -12.51 -3.15 7.69
N GLU A 16 -13.13 -2.00 7.98
CA GLU A 16 -14.57 -1.90 8.24
C GLU A 16 -15.38 -2.18 6.98
N ILE A 17 -14.99 -1.59 5.84
CA ILE A 17 -15.64 -1.82 4.54
C ILE A 17 -15.47 -3.28 4.11
N ALA A 18 -14.30 -3.88 4.29
CA ALA A 18 -14.07 -5.30 3.99
C ALA A 18 -14.92 -6.21 4.89
N ALA A 19 -15.22 -5.82 6.13
CA ALA A 19 -16.15 -6.55 6.98
C ALA A 19 -17.57 -6.50 6.43
N PHE A 20 -18.03 -5.32 6.00
CA PHE A 20 -19.32 -5.12 5.32
C PHE A 20 -19.43 -5.97 4.04
N ILE A 21 -18.48 -5.87 3.11
CA ILE A 21 -18.47 -6.64 1.86
C ILE A 21 -18.51 -8.16 2.13
N ARG A 22 -17.80 -8.65 3.16
CA ARG A 22 -17.83 -10.08 3.56
C ARG A 22 -19.19 -10.52 4.11
N GLU A 23 -19.90 -9.62 4.77
CA GLU A 23 -21.23 -9.88 5.28
C GLU A 23 -22.27 -9.96 4.14
N GLU A 24 -22.14 -9.09 3.14
CA GLU A 24 -23.04 -9.02 1.99
C GLU A 24 -22.78 -10.10 0.93
N ALA A 25 -21.53 -10.49 0.70
CA ALA A 25 -21.16 -11.53 -0.28
C ALA A 25 -22.01 -12.83 -0.25
N PRO A 26 -22.36 -13.42 0.92
CA PRO A 26 -23.23 -14.60 0.96
C PRO A 26 -24.73 -14.32 0.78
N LYS A 27 -25.19 -13.07 0.99
CA LYS A 27 -26.59 -12.63 0.85
C LYS A 27 -26.91 -12.27 -0.60
N PHE A 28 -25.92 -11.71 -1.30
CA PHE A 28 -26.04 -11.19 -2.66
C PHE A 28 -26.67 -12.17 -3.65
N THR A 29 -27.62 -11.67 -4.45
CA THR A 29 -28.22 -12.44 -5.54
C THR A 29 -28.03 -11.77 -6.90
N GLU A 30 -27.91 -12.58 -7.96
CA GLU A 30 -27.73 -12.10 -9.36
C GLU A 30 -28.91 -11.24 -9.86
N ALA A 31 -30.00 -11.13 -9.09
CA ALA A 31 -31.15 -10.27 -9.38
C ALA A 31 -30.95 -8.82 -8.91
N GLU A 32 -30.01 -8.57 -8.01
CA GLU A 32 -29.69 -7.26 -7.42
C GLU A 32 -28.60 -6.51 -8.23
N VAL A 33 -28.16 -7.08 -9.37
CA VAL A 33 -27.10 -6.49 -10.21
C VAL A 33 -27.69 -5.45 -11.14
N ASN A 34 -27.19 -4.21 -11.06
CA ASN A 34 -27.44 -3.20 -12.09
C ASN A 34 -26.31 -3.23 -13.13
N THR A 35 -26.63 -2.93 -14.39
CA THR A 35 -25.69 -3.10 -15.52
C THR A 35 -25.33 -1.74 -16.11
N LYS A 36 -24.13 -1.21 -15.78
CA LYS A 36 -23.60 0.04 -16.36
C LYS A 36 -23.27 -0.12 -17.86
N SER A 37 -22.67 -1.25 -18.24
CA SER A 37 -22.33 -1.59 -19.63
C SER A 37 -22.48 -3.09 -19.87
N ALA A 38 -22.36 -3.57 -21.12
CA ALA A 38 -22.54 -5.00 -21.43
C ALA A 38 -21.63 -5.94 -20.61
N ASN A 39 -20.50 -5.43 -20.08
CA ASN A 39 -19.55 -6.16 -19.24
C ASN A 39 -19.24 -5.48 -17.89
N ASN A 40 -19.64 -4.23 -17.67
CA ASN A 40 -19.47 -3.53 -16.39
C ASN A 40 -20.73 -3.68 -15.51
N LEU A 41 -20.56 -4.26 -14.33
CA LEU A 41 -21.61 -4.57 -13.37
C LEU A 41 -21.40 -3.70 -12.14
N VAL A 42 -22.46 -3.09 -11.62
CA VAL A 42 -22.46 -2.39 -10.34
C VAL A 42 -23.52 -3.01 -9.43
N THR A 43 -23.24 -3.06 -8.13
CA THR A 43 -24.17 -3.59 -7.13
C THR A 43 -24.44 -2.54 -6.04
N HIS A 44 -25.47 -2.75 -5.23
CA HIS A 44 -25.70 -1.91 -4.05
C HIS A 44 -24.52 -1.95 -3.08
N VAL A 45 -23.73 -3.03 -3.10
CA VAL A 45 -22.55 -3.19 -2.26
C VAL A 45 -21.45 -2.21 -2.68
N ASP A 46 -21.27 -1.98 -3.99
CA ASP A 46 -20.31 -1.00 -4.52
C ASP A 46 -20.70 0.42 -4.06
N HIS A 47 -21.96 0.83 -4.28
CA HIS A 47 -22.46 2.16 -3.85
C HIS A 47 -22.36 2.37 -2.34
N THR A 48 -22.87 1.45 -1.52
CA THR A 48 -22.81 1.60 -0.05
C THR A 48 -21.38 1.58 0.48
N ALA A 49 -20.46 0.87 -0.19
CA ALA A 49 -19.05 0.91 0.17
C ALA A 49 -18.44 2.28 -0.20
N GLU A 50 -18.73 2.81 -1.39
CA GLU A 50 -18.26 4.15 -1.81
C GLU A 50 -18.74 5.24 -0.86
N ASP A 51 -20.05 5.31 -0.57
CA ASP A 51 -20.63 6.33 0.32
C ASP A 51 -19.91 6.37 1.68
N ARG A 52 -19.70 5.19 2.28
CA ARG A 52 -19.01 5.08 3.58
C ARG A 52 -17.53 5.43 3.51
N ILE A 53 -16.87 5.12 2.39
CA ILE A 53 -15.47 5.48 2.19
C ILE A 53 -15.37 7.00 2.04
N VAL A 54 -16.19 7.62 1.19
CA VAL A 54 -16.19 9.07 0.96
C VAL A 54 -16.47 9.81 2.26
N GLU A 55 -17.54 9.46 2.99
CA GLU A 55 -17.89 10.07 4.27
C GLU A 55 -16.75 9.99 5.29
N ALA A 56 -16.02 8.87 5.32
CA ALA A 56 -14.91 8.68 6.25
C ALA A 56 -13.64 9.46 5.82
N LEU A 57 -13.34 9.49 4.52
CA LEU A 57 -12.16 10.17 3.97
C LEU A 57 -12.32 11.70 3.99
N GLU A 58 -13.52 12.21 3.76
CA GLU A 58 -13.85 13.64 3.87
C GLU A 58 -13.56 14.16 5.28
N LYS A 59 -13.91 13.38 6.32
CA LYS A 59 -13.57 13.71 7.72
C LYS A 59 -12.07 13.64 8.00
N LEU A 60 -11.33 12.76 7.33
CA LEU A 60 -9.88 12.63 7.52
C LEU A 60 -9.09 13.75 6.84
N LEU A 61 -9.55 14.20 5.68
CA LEU A 61 -8.88 15.25 4.90
C LEU A 61 -9.92 16.08 4.12
N PRO A 62 -10.57 17.07 4.76
CA PRO A 62 -11.70 17.81 4.19
C PRO A 62 -11.41 18.59 2.90
N ASN A 63 -10.14 18.98 2.70
CA ASN A 63 -9.73 19.81 1.56
C ASN A 63 -9.31 18.98 0.33
N ALA A 64 -9.38 17.65 0.39
CA ALA A 64 -9.06 16.79 -0.74
C ALA A 64 -10.31 16.51 -1.58
N GLY A 65 -10.15 16.58 -2.91
CA GLY A 65 -11.18 16.17 -3.86
C GLY A 65 -11.28 14.64 -3.97
N PHE A 66 -12.17 14.18 -4.84
CA PHE A 66 -12.49 12.78 -5.04
C PHE A 66 -12.54 12.40 -6.53
N ILE A 67 -11.97 11.24 -6.85
CA ILE A 67 -12.05 10.56 -8.13
C ILE A 67 -12.49 9.12 -7.84
N ALA A 68 -13.80 8.88 -7.83
CA ALA A 68 -14.40 7.60 -7.45
C ALA A 68 -15.09 6.91 -8.63
N GLU A 69 -15.11 5.57 -8.65
CA GLU A 69 -15.69 4.77 -9.73
C GLU A 69 -17.20 4.98 -9.92
N GLU A 70 -17.95 5.13 -8.82
CA GLU A 70 -19.40 5.35 -8.87
C GLU A 70 -19.79 6.82 -9.06
N GLY A 71 -18.80 7.70 -9.14
CA GLY A 71 -18.97 9.12 -9.46
C GLY A 71 -19.26 10.01 -8.25
N SER A 72 -18.95 9.55 -7.03
CA SER A 72 -19.10 10.38 -5.82
C SER A 72 -17.98 11.41 -5.68
N GLY A 73 -18.36 12.62 -5.26
CA GLY A 73 -17.47 13.76 -5.00
C GLY A 73 -16.98 14.49 -6.26
N GLU A 74 -16.19 15.55 -6.05
CA GLU A 74 -15.65 16.37 -7.12
C GLU A 74 -14.12 16.35 -7.12
N GLN A 75 -13.53 16.34 -8.31
CA GLN A 75 -12.08 16.41 -8.46
C GLN A 75 -11.57 17.79 -8.03
N GLY A 76 -10.66 17.83 -7.06
CA GLY A 76 -10.02 19.04 -6.57
C GLY A 76 -8.78 19.42 -7.38
N VAL A 77 -8.33 20.67 -7.24
CA VAL A 77 -7.16 21.25 -7.95
C VAL A 77 -5.81 20.72 -7.40
N GLY A 78 -5.79 20.10 -6.22
CA GLY A 78 -4.58 19.52 -5.62
C GLY A 78 -4.75 18.06 -5.20
N LEU A 79 -4.87 17.85 -3.90
CA LEU A 79 -5.03 16.51 -3.33
C LEU A 79 -6.36 15.89 -3.74
N ASN A 80 -6.30 14.64 -4.20
CA ASN A 80 -7.47 13.86 -4.59
C ASN A 80 -7.40 12.45 -4.00
N TRP A 81 -8.49 12.03 -3.36
CA TRP A 81 -8.75 10.64 -3.04
C TRP A 81 -9.19 9.90 -4.31
N ILE A 82 -8.47 8.86 -4.70
CA ILE A 82 -8.85 7.99 -5.81
C ILE A 82 -9.32 6.65 -5.24
N ILE A 83 -10.57 6.27 -5.51
CA ILE A 83 -11.26 5.19 -4.80
C ILE A 83 -11.89 4.20 -5.78
N ASP A 84 -11.58 2.93 -5.57
CA ASP A 84 -12.37 1.80 -6.07
C ASP A 84 -12.94 1.05 -4.84
N PRO A 85 -14.25 1.14 -4.59
CA PRO A 85 -14.88 0.51 -3.43
C PRO A 85 -14.90 -1.03 -3.53
N LEU A 86 -14.82 -1.60 -4.75
CA LEU A 86 -14.91 -3.04 -5.00
C LEU A 86 -14.29 -3.45 -6.35
N ASP A 87 -12.97 -3.36 -6.47
CA ASP A 87 -12.24 -3.86 -7.64
C ASP A 87 -12.48 -5.38 -7.79
N GLY A 88 -12.97 -5.75 -8.96
CA GLY A 88 -13.37 -7.12 -9.26
C GLY A 88 -14.85 -7.41 -8.96
N THR A 89 -15.76 -6.45 -9.15
CA THR A 89 -17.22 -6.63 -9.02
C THR A 89 -17.74 -7.87 -9.77
N THR A 90 -17.21 -8.17 -10.96
CA THR A 90 -17.55 -9.40 -11.70
C THR A 90 -17.20 -10.67 -10.91
N ASN A 91 -16.07 -10.69 -10.21
CA ASN A 91 -15.67 -11.80 -9.34
C ASN A 91 -16.61 -11.88 -8.13
N PHE A 92 -16.91 -10.76 -7.48
CA PHE A 92 -17.84 -10.67 -6.37
C PHE A 92 -19.22 -11.25 -6.72
N VAL A 93 -19.85 -10.74 -7.80
CA VAL A 93 -21.17 -11.19 -8.30
C VAL A 93 -21.20 -12.68 -8.59
N HIS A 94 -20.10 -13.24 -9.11
CA HIS A 94 -20.00 -14.67 -9.40
C HIS A 94 -19.53 -15.55 -8.23
N GLY A 95 -19.19 -14.95 -7.09
CA GLY A 95 -18.63 -15.64 -5.93
C GLY A 95 -17.28 -16.29 -6.22
N VAL A 96 -16.48 -15.65 -7.08
CA VAL A 96 -15.10 -16.01 -7.41
C VAL A 96 -14.19 -15.20 -6.48
N PRO A 97 -13.16 -15.81 -5.86
CA PRO A 97 -12.24 -15.07 -4.99
C PRO A 97 -11.34 -14.12 -5.77
N CYS A 98 -10.66 -13.22 -5.05
CA CYS A 98 -9.86 -12.10 -5.56
C CYS A 98 -10.74 -10.91 -6.00
N TYR A 99 -11.07 -10.07 -5.01
CA TYR A 99 -11.65 -8.75 -5.16
C TYR A 99 -11.20 -7.90 -3.96
N CYS A 100 -11.03 -6.61 -4.13
CA CYS A 100 -10.43 -5.74 -3.12
C CYS A 100 -11.06 -4.36 -3.08
N ILE A 101 -10.78 -3.63 -1.99
CA ILE A 101 -10.96 -2.18 -1.92
C ILE A 101 -9.62 -1.55 -2.30
N SER A 102 -9.63 -0.47 -3.09
CA SER A 102 -8.46 0.31 -3.49
C SER A 102 -8.67 1.77 -3.12
N ILE A 103 -7.78 2.35 -2.32
CA ILE A 103 -7.82 3.76 -1.94
C ILE A 103 -6.42 4.34 -2.09
N ALA A 104 -6.30 5.46 -2.81
CA ALA A 104 -5.06 6.23 -2.89
C ALA A 104 -5.33 7.71 -2.58
N LEU A 105 -4.33 8.38 -2.02
CA LEU A 105 -4.24 9.84 -2.03
C LEU A 105 -3.22 10.24 -3.08
N VAL A 106 -3.59 11.15 -3.97
CA VAL A 106 -2.73 11.62 -5.07
C VAL A 106 -2.63 13.14 -5.03
N ASP A 107 -1.45 13.67 -5.30
CA ASP A 107 -1.21 15.10 -5.55
C ASP A 107 -0.86 15.27 -7.03
N GLY A 108 -1.77 15.86 -7.81
CA GLY A 108 -1.67 15.89 -9.27
C GLY A 108 -1.63 14.48 -9.87
N THR A 109 -0.46 14.04 -10.34
CA THR A 109 -0.25 12.67 -10.86
C THR A 109 0.50 11.75 -9.90
N GLU A 110 0.96 12.26 -8.75
CA GLU A 110 1.87 11.53 -7.87
C GLU A 110 1.12 10.89 -6.68
N PRO A 111 1.08 9.55 -6.58
CA PRO A 111 0.50 8.88 -5.42
C PRO A 111 1.33 9.13 -4.15
N LEU A 112 0.68 9.59 -3.09
CA LEU A 112 1.28 9.85 -1.79
C LEU A 112 1.10 8.69 -0.82
N LEU A 113 -0.08 8.06 -0.82
CA LEU A 113 -0.36 6.83 -0.08
C LEU A 113 -1.31 5.93 -0.85
N GLY A 114 -1.28 4.63 -0.54
CA GLY A 114 -2.07 3.61 -1.22
C GLY A 114 -2.39 2.45 -0.30
N VAL A 115 -3.67 2.07 -0.27
CA VAL A 115 -4.19 0.93 0.48
C VAL A 115 -4.98 0.03 -0.48
N VAL A 116 -4.59 -1.24 -0.55
CA VAL A 116 -5.36 -2.29 -1.24
C VAL A 116 -5.72 -3.37 -0.23
N HIS A 117 -7.01 -3.61 0.01
CA HIS A 117 -7.48 -4.67 0.92
C HIS A 117 -8.16 -5.79 0.14
N GLU A 118 -7.44 -6.89 -0.08
CA GLU A 118 -8.01 -8.10 -0.68
C GLU A 118 -8.91 -8.83 0.32
N VAL A 119 -10.21 -8.81 0.03
CA VAL A 119 -11.26 -9.15 0.99
C VAL A 119 -11.32 -10.65 1.27
N THR A 120 -11.02 -11.50 0.28
CA THR A 120 -11.23 -12.95 0.40
C THR A 120 -10.17 -13.67 1.21
N ARG A 121 -8.95 -13.16 1.23
CA ARG A 121 -7.82 -13.66 2.03
C ARG A 121 -7.54 -12.81 3.26
N ASP A 122 -8.18 -11.64 3.38
CA ASP A 122 -7.92 -10.68 4.46
C ASP A 122 -6.46 -10.19 4.43
N GLU A 123 -6.03 -9.77 3.24
CA GLU A 123 -4.68 -9.28 2.99
C GLU A 123 -4.72 -7.78 2.74
N ARG A 124 -4.07 -7.01 3.62
CA ARG A 124 -4.01 -5.55 3.55
C ARG A 124 -2.63 -5.14 3.08
N PHE A 125 -2.59 -4.51 1.92
CA PHE A 125 -1.40 -3.97 1.32
C PHE A 125 -1.41 -2.47 1.54
N THR A 126 -0.38 -1.92 2.15
CA THR A 126 -0.27 -0.49 2.46
C THR A 126 1.09 0.04 2.02
N ALA A 127 1.12 1.27 1.51
CA ALA A 127 2.35 1.99 1.21
C ALA A 127 2.09 3.49 1.33
N TRP A 128 3.15 4.22 1.65
CA TRP A 128 3.20 5.68 1.54
C TRP A 128 4.54 6.09 0.95
N LYS A 129 4.58 7.27 0.34
CA LYS A 129 5.75 7.79 -0.34
C LYS A 129 6.96 7.84 0.59
N GLY A 130 8.04 7.15 0.21
CA GLY A 130 9.28 7.03 0.98
C GLY A 130 9.19 6.10 2.20
N GLY A 131 8.06 5.42 2.42
CA GLY A 131 7.78 4.59 3.59
C GLY A 131 8.00 3.10 3.41
N GLY A 132 8.18 2.64 2.17
CA GLY A 132 8.13 1.23 1.81
C GLY A 132 6.70 0.69 1.72
N ALA A 133 6.59 -0.57 1.27
CA ALA A 133 5.33 -1.28 1.14
C ALA A 133 5.21 -2.40 2.19
N TYR A 134 3.98 -2.66 2.65
CA TYR A 134 3.68 -3.62 3.71
C TYR A 134 2.51 -4.52 3.34
N LEU A 135 2.56 -5.77 3.81
CA LEU A 135 1.45 -6.72 3.82
C LEU A 135 1.12 -7.08 5.27
N ASN A 136 -0.06 -6.67 5.74
CA ASN A 136 -0.52 -6.88 7.12
C ASN A 136 0.52 -6.40 8.15
N GLY A 137 1.09 -5.22 7.92
CA GLY A 137 2.09 -4.58 8.77
C GLY A 137 3.51 -5.17 8.65
N LYS A 138 3.75 -6.13 7.75
CA LYS A 138 5.09 -6.68 7.50
C LYS A 138 5.67 -6.11 6.21
N PRO A 139 6.92 -5.64 6.18
CA PRO A 139 7.54 -5.15 4.96
C PRO A 139 7.51 -6.20 3.84
N ILE A 140 7.28 -5.74 2.61
CA ILE A 140 7.30 -6.56 1.40
C ILE A 140 8.23 -5.95 0.36
N ARG A 141 8.68 -6.79 -0.57
CA ARG A 141 9.48 -6.39 -1.74
C ARG A 141 9.00 -7.17 -2.96
N VAL A 142 9.22 -6.59 -4.13
CA VAL A 142 9.03 -7.29 -5.40
C VAL A 142 9.93 -8.53 -5.50
N SER A 143 9.58 -9.45 -6.40
CA SER A 143 10.34 -10.68 -6.62
C SER A 143 11.77 -10.41 -7.11
N ALA A 144 12.77 -11.16 -6.63
CA ALA A 144 14.16 -11.02 -7.06
C ALA A 144 14.50 -11.74 -8.40
N ARG A 145 13.52 -12.36 -9.07
CA ARG A 145 13.78 -13.10 -10.32
C ARG A 145 14.24 -12.16 -11.44
N LYS A 146 15.35 -12.50 -12.08
CA LYS A 146 15.95 -11.70 -13.17
C LYS A 146 15.46 -12.09 -14.56
N GLU A 147 15.05 -13.35 -14.73
CA GLU A 147 14.76 -13.93 -16.04
C GLU A 147 13.26 -14.04 -16.33
N LEU A 148 12.83 -13.57 -17.51
CA LEU A 148 11.43 -13.62 -17.94
C LEU A 148 10.88 -15.06 -18.00
N GLN A 149 11.72 -16.02 -18.40
CA GLN A 149 11.34 -17.43 -18.51
C GLN A 149 10.95 -18.05 -17.17
N ASP A 150 11.43 -17.47 -16.07
CA ASP A 150 11.14 -17.90 -14.71
C ASP A 150 9.97 -17.16 -14.06
N SER A 151 9.41 -16.19 -14.77
CA SER A 151 8.39 -15.28 -14.27
C SER A 151 6.98 -15.85 -14.39
N LEU A 152 6.14 -15.50 -13.42
CA LEU A 152 4.70 -15.62 -13.47
C LEU A 152 4.09 -14.22 -13.59
N LEU A 153 3.33 -13.98 -14.66
CA LEU A 153 2.75 -12.66 -14.93
C LEU A 153 1.26 -12.65 -14.62
N ALA A 154 0.75 -11.48 -14.25
CA ALA A 154 -0.67 -11.16 -14.23
C ALA A 154 -1.06 -10.26 -15.40
N THR A 155 -2.33 -10.28 -15.78
CA THR A 155 -2.90 -9.45 -16.85
C THR A 155 -4.43 -9.51 -16.81
N GLY A 156 -5.10 -8.51 -17.36
CA GLY A 156 -6.51 -8.58 -17.73
C GLY A 156 -6.78 -8.31 -19.21
N PHE A 157 -7.98 -8.68 -19.68
CA PHE A 157 -8.38 -8.48 -21.07
C PHE A 157 -9.09 -7.13 -21.20
N PRO A 158 -8.97 -6.44 -22.34
CA PRO A 158 -9.75 -5.22 -22.56
C PRO A 158 -11.21 -5.60 -22.89
N TYR A 159 -12.06 -5.75 -21.87
CA TYR A 159 -13.46 -6.19 -22.04
C TYR A 159 -14.37 -5.05 -22.51
N ASP A 160 -14.01 -3.80 -22.22
CA ASP A 160 -14.82 -2.62 -22.54
C ASP A 160 -14.29 -1.85 -23.75
N ASP A 161 -12.97 -1.79 -23.96
CA ASP A 161 -12.37 -1.29 -25.20
C ASP A 161 -11.76 -2.39 -26.09
N PHE A 162 -12.58 -2.95 -26.98
CA PHE A 162 -12.13 -3.89 -28.00
C PHE A 162 -11.15 -3.28 -29.03
N GLY A 163 -10.87 -1.98 -29.00
CA GLY A 163 -9.84 -1.30 -29.77
C GLY A 163 -8.45 -1.89 -29.57
N TYR A 164 -8.14 -2.33 -28.34
CA TYR A 164 -6.84 -2.93 -27.99
C TYR A 164 -6.79 -4.45 -28.16
N GLU A 165 -7.88 -5.13 -28.54
CA GLU A 165 -7.95 -6.61 -28.61
C GLU A 165 -6.79 -7.22 -29.43
N ALA A 166 -6.49 -6.65 -30.60
CA ALA A 166 -5.48 -7.20 -31.50
C ALA A 166 -4.03 -6.92 -31.05
N GLU A 167 -3.82 -5.88 -30.24
CA GLU A 167 -2.55 -5.50 -29.64
C GLU A 167 -2.30 -6.39 -28.42
N TYR A 168 -3.31 -6.48 -27.54
CA TYR A 168 -3.36 -7.34 -26.39
C TYR A 168 -3.09 -8.81 -26.74
N MET A 169 -3.87 -9.39 -27.67
CA MET A 169 -3.74 -10.81 -28.04
C MET A 169 -2.39 -11.16 -28.67
N ASP A 170 -1.71 -10.18 -29.28
CA ASP A 170 -0.37 -10.37 -29.81
C ASP A 170 0.71 -10.32 -28.73
N LEU A 171 0.54 -9.46 -27.71
CA LEU A 171 1.42 -9.40 -26.53
C LEU A 171 1.25 -10.64 -25.66
N LEU A 172 0.00 -10.99 -25.31
CA LEU A 172 -0.32 -12.21 -24.57
C LEU A 172 0.29 -13.45 -25.22
N ARG A 173 0.16 -13.58 -26.55
CA ARG A 173 0.78 -14.70 -27.27
C ARG A 173 2.30 -14.72 -27.09
N GLU A 174 2.95 -13.57 -27.16
CA GLU A 174 4.41 -13.50 -27.02
C GLU A 174 4.85 -13.90 -25.61
N LEU A 175 4.24 -13.32 -24.59
CA LEU A 175 4.61 -13.56 -23.19
C LEU A 175 4.25 -14.99 -22.74
N MET A 176 3.17 -15.56 -23.26
CA MET A 176 2.78 -16.95 -22.96
C MET A 176 3.84 -17.98 -23.40
N HIS A 177 4.68 -17.64 -24.39
CA HIS A 177 5.76 -18.52 -24.86
C HIS A 177 7.08 -18.30 -24.14
N ARG A 178 7.21 -17.25 -23.33
CA ARG A 178 8.49 -16.80 -22.76
C ARG A 178 8.49 -16.76 -21.23
N THR A 179 7.45 -17.28 -20.58
CA THR A 179 7.21 -17.14 -19.13
C THR A 179 6.70 -18.47 -18.57
N ARG A 180 6.76 -18.67 -17.24
CA ARG A 180 6.20 -19.88 -16.60
C ARG A 180 4.68 -19.92 -16.63
N GLY A 181 4.05 -18.80 -16.93
CA GLY A 181 2.62 -18.71 -17.16
C GLY A 181 2.08 -17.33 -16.91
N ILE A 182 0.78 -17.22 -17.16
CA ILE A 182 0.03 -15.98 -17.04
C ILE A 182 -1.21 -16.24 -16.19
N ARG A 183 -1.56 -15.30 -15.31
CA ARG A 183 -2.77 -15.27 -14.49
C ARG A 183 -3.65 -14.12 -14.94
N ARG A 184 -4.96 -14.35 -14.84
CA ARG A 184 -6.00 -13.34 -15.00
C ARG A 184 -6.91 -13.51 -13.80
N LEU A 185 -6.65 -12.76 -12.73
CA LEU A 185 -7.42 -12.88 -11.50
C LEU A 185 -8.73 -12.10 -11.59
N GLY A 186 -8.70 -10.92 -12.23
CA GLY A 186 -9.89 -10.10 -12.44
C GLY A 186 -10.11 -9.02 -11.41
N SER A 187 -9.03 -8.57 -10.79
CA SER A 187 -8.96 -7.37 -9.97
C SER A 187 -7.57 -6.77 -10.20
N ALA A 188 -7.53 -5.58 -10.80
CA ALA A 188 -6.29 -4.93 -11.24
C ALA A 188 -5.45 -4.45 -10.03
N ALA A 189 -6.10 -3.88 -9.01
CA ALA A 189 -5.45 -3.42 -7.79
C ALA A 189 -4.84 -4.60 -7.02
N ALA A 190 -5.52 -5.75 -6.94
CA ALA A 190 -4.96 -6.96 -6.34
C ALA A 190 -3.80 -7.53 -7.16
N ASP A 191 -3.88 -7.52 -8.50
CA ASP A 191 -2.79 -7.98 -9.37
C ASP A 191 -1.52 -7.11 -9.18
N LEU A 192 -1.66 -5.79 -9.04
CA LEU A 192 -0.57 -4.86 -8.69
C LEU A 192 0.00 -5.12 -7.29
N ALA A 193 -0.86 -5.27 -6.27
CA ALA A 193 -0.44 -5.63 -4.92
C ALA A 193 0.32 -6.97 -4.87
N TYR A 194 -0.06 -7.92 -5.74
CA TYR A 194 0.63 -9.20 -5.87
C TYR A 194 1.99 -9.08 -6.56
N VAL A 195 2.18 -8.11 -7.46
CA VAL A 195 3.52 -7.73 -7.95
C VAL A 195 4.35 -7.14 -6.81
N ALA A 196 3.79 -6.19 -6.05
CA ALA A 196 4.48 -5.53 -4.94
C ALA A 196 5.01 -6.51 -3.88
N CYS A 197 4.29 -7.61 -3.60
CA CYS A 197 4.75 -8.65 -2.67
C CYS A 197 5.44 -9.85 -3.33
N GLY A 198 5.80 -9.75 -4.61
CA GLY A 198 6.61 -10.75 -5.31
C GLY A 198 5.88 -12.06 -5.64
N ARG A 199 4.55 -12.09 -5.62
CA ARG A 199 3.76 -13.25 -6.11
C ARG A 199 3.73 -13.32 -7.63
N PHE A 200 3.84 -12.18 -8.28
CA PHE A 200 4.03 -12.01 -9.71
C PHE A 200 5.26 -11.16 -9.97
N GLU A 201 5.98 -11.46 -11.04
CA GLU A 201 7.11 -10.64 -11.47
C GLU A 201 6.67 -9.44 -12.32
N ALA A 202 5.52 -9.53 -12.98
CA ALA A 202 4.95 -8.41 -13.73
C ALA A 202 3.42 -8.48 -13.87
N PHE A 203 2.82 -7.31 -14.06
CA PHE A 203 1.42 -7.10 -14.43
C PHE A 203 1.38 -6.17 -15.65
N TYR A 204 0.47 -6.45 -16.59
CA TYR A 204 0.21 -5.54 -17.70
C TYR A 204 -1.26 -5.58 -18.14
N GLU A 205 -1.82 -4.41 -18.45
CA GLU A 205 -3.21 -4.28 -18.88
C GLU A 205 -3.42 -2.98 -19.70
N TYR A 206 -4.56 -2.92 -20.40
CA TYR A 206 -5.02 -1.78 -21.20
C TYR A 206 -6.45 -1.45 -20.81
N GLY A 207 -6.83 -0.18 -20.86
CA GLY A 207 -8.18 0.30 -20.57
C GLY A 207 -8.53 0.25 -19.08
N LEU A 208 -7.56 0.57 -18.20
CA LEU A 208 -7.80 0.72 -16.75
C LEU A 208 -8.06 2.18 -16.40
N ASN A 209 -8.86 2.43 -15.37
CA ASN A 209 -9.07 3.77 -14.82
C ASN A 209 -8.05 4.06 -13.72
N SER A 210 -8.00 5.31 -13.26
CA SER A 210 -7.09 5.71 -12.18
C SER A 210 -7.34 4.97 -10.87
N TRP A 211 -8.61 4.68 -10.53
CA TRP A 211 -8.98 3.95 -9.32
C TRP A 211 -8.53 2.48 -9.31
N ASP A 212 -8.43 1.85 -10.49
CA ASP A 212 -7.92 0.49 -10.67
C ASP A 212 -6.42 0.37 -10.31
N VAL A 213 -5.66 1.47 -10.44
CA VAL A 213 -4.19 1.42 -10.47
C VAL A 213 -3.49 2.30 -9.43
N ALA A 214 -4.05 3.43 -9.01
CA ALA A 214 -3.33 4.46 -8.25
C ALA A 214 -2.66 3.90 -6.98
N ALA A 215 -3.40 3.17 -6.15
CA ALA A 215 -2.85 2.55 -4.93
C ALA A 215 -1.81 1.46 -5.25
N GLY A 216 -2.09 0.65 -6.27
CA GLY A 216 -1.21 -0.42 -6.74
C GLY A 216 0.12 0.08 -7.31
N VAL A 217 0.10 1.21 -8.02
CA VAL A 217 1.28 1.88 -8.56
C VAL A 217 2.24 2.25 -7.44
N LEU A 218 1.73 2.90 -6.37
CA LEU A 218 2.55 3.24 -5.22
C LEU A 218 3.10 2.02 -4.52
N LEU A 219 2.26 1.01 -4.27
CA LEU A 219 2.68 -0.25 -3.65
C LEU A 219 3.86 -0.89 -4.40
N VAL A 220 3.82 -0.92 -5.73
CA VAL A 220 4.90 -1.51 -6.53
C VAL A 220 6.17 -0.65 -6.46
N ARG A 221 6.06 0.68 -6.55
CA ARG A 221 7.21 1.60 -6.44
C ARG A 221 7.91 1.46 -5.08
N GLU A 222 7.15 1.54 -4.00
CA GLU A 222 7.64 1.43 -2.62
C GLU A 222 8.17 0.03 -2.26
N ALA A 223 7.74 -1.00 -3.00
CA ALA A 223 8.31 -2.35 -2.88
C ALA A 223 9.61 -2.57 -3.69
N GLY A 224 10.13 -1.53 -4.36
CA GLY A 224 11.33 -1.60 -5.20
C GLY A 224 11.10 -2.02 -6.66
N GLY A 225 9.84 -1.99 -7.11
CA GLY A 225 9.43 -2.29 -8.48
C GLY A 225 9.48 -1.08 -9.42
N LYS A 226 9.25 -1.34 -10.70
CA LYS A 226 9.09 -0.32 -11.75
C LYS A 226 7.69 -0.36 -12.32
N VAL A 227 7.13 0.83 -12.56
CA VAL A 227 5.81 1.02 -13.16
C VAL A 227 5.90 2.07 -14.26
N SER A 228 5.30 1.80 -15.42
CA SER A 228 5.24 2.71 -16.56
C SER A 228 4.03 2.43 -17.44
N GLY A 229 3.67 3.37 -18.32
CA GLY A 229 2.84 3.05 -19.48
C GLY A 229 3.61 2.27 -20.55
N PHE A 230 2.93 1.75 -21.57
CA PHE A 230 3.61 1.07 -22.69
C PHE A 230 4.47 2.01 -23.55
N LEU A 231 4.26 3.32 -23.44
CA LEU A 231 5.08 4.37 -24.03
C LEU A 231 5.63 5.26 -22.90
N PRO A 232 6.86 5.80 -23.03
CA PRO A 232 7.43 6.65 -21.99
C PRO A 232 6.62 7.91 -21.66
N SER A 233 5.86 8.42 -22.63
CA SER A 233 5.02 9.62 -22.48
C SER A 233 3.65 9.34 -21.86
N LYS A 234 3.41 8.13 -21.34
CA LYS A 234 2.11 7.69 -20.85
C LYS A 234 2.19 7.47 -19.35
N ASP A 235 1.37 8.20 -18.62
CA ASP A 235 1.27 8.12 -17.18
C ASP A 235 0.56 6.82 -16.75
N PRO A 236 1.14 6.02 -15.84
CA PRO A 236 0.56 4.73 -15.47
C PRO A 236 -0.72 4.84 -14.64
N VAL A 237 -1.05 6.02 -14.09
CA VAL A 237 -2.26 6.26 -13.29
C VAL A 237 -3.40 6.78 -14.18
N PHE A 238 -3.13 7.73 -15.09
CA PHE A 238 -4.18 8.46 -15.80
C PHE A 238 -4.31 8.13 -17.31
N ASP A 239 -3.37 7.40 -17.92
CA ASP A 239 -3.38 7.15 -19.38
C ASP A 239 -3.89 5.75 -19.82
N GLU A 240 -4.61 5.04 -18.95
CA GLU A 240 -5.29 3.77 -19.21
C GLU A 240 -4.40 2.59 -19.68
N GLU A 241 -3.08 2.72 -19.60
CA GLU A 241 -2.13 1.69 -20.02
C GLU A 241 -1.06 1.51 -18.96
N ILE A 242 -0.84 0.27 -18.49
CA ILE A 242 0.13 0.03 -17.43
C ILE A 242 0.97 -1.24 -17.67
N VAL A 243 2.25 -1.13 -17.31
CA VAL A 243 3.18 -2.22 -17.08
C VAL A 243 3.82 -2.00 -15.71
N ALA A 244 3.59 -2.93 -14.79
CA ALA A 244 4.24 -2.97 -13.49
C ALA A 244 5.11 -4.23 -13.40
N SER A 245 6.28 -4.14 -12.76
CA SER A 245 7.18 -5.29 -12.63
C SER A 245 8.13 -5.17 -11.46
N ASN A 246 8.87 -6.24 -11.19
CA ASN A 246 9.95 -6.29 -10.22
C ASN A 246 11.25 -5.56 -10.60
N SER A 247 11.18 -4.60 -11.52
CA SER A 247 12.31 -3.85 -12.08
C SER A 247 13.22 -4.65 -13.02
N ALA A 248 13.60 -5.88 -12.66
CA ALA A 248 14.55 -6.68 -13.42
C ALA A 248 14.05 -7.06 -14.82
N ILE A 249 12.76 -7.39 -14.95
CA ILE A 249 12.15 -7.78 -16.23
C ILE A 249 11.34 -6.66 -16.89
N HIS A 250 11.47 -5.40 -16.45
CA HIS A 250 10.54 -4.33 -16.85
C HIS A 250 10.51 -4.08 -18.37
N ASP A 251 11.68 -4.15 -19.02
CA ASP A 251 11.80 -3.90 -20.45
C ASP A 251 11.24 -5.03 -21.32
N GLU A 252 11.03 -6.22 -20.75
CA GLU A 252 10.65 -7.41 -21.50
C GLU A 252 9.22 -7.34 -22.07
N PRO A 253 8.17 -7.01 -21.28
CA PRO A 253 6.84 -6.73 -21.81
C PRO A 253 6.83 -5.57 -22.82
N LEU A 254 7.61 -4.52 -22.57
CA LEU A 254 7.69 -3.33 -23.44
C LEU A 254 8.27 -3.68 -24.81
N GLU A 255 9.38 -4.42 -24.84
CA GLU A 255 10.02 -4.86 -26.09
C GLU A 255 9.16 -5.89 -26.85
N ALA A 256 8.48 -6.79 -26.13
CA ALA A 256 7.51 -7.71 -26.72
C ALA A 256 6.40 -6.93 -27.47
N GLN A 257 5.89 -5.86 -26.88
CA GLN A 257 4.88 -4.98 -27.48
C GLN A 257 5.42 -4.26 -28.74
N LYS A 258 6.62 -3.68 -28.65
CA LYS A 258 7.29 -2.94 -29.75
C LYS A 258 7.62 -3.84 -30.95
N LYS A 259 8.18 -5.04 -30.74
CA LYS A 259 8.59 -5.99 -31.80
C LYS A 259 7.44 -6.33 -32.75
N LYS A 260 6.20 -6.50 -32.23
CA LYS A 260 5.02 -6.78 -33.06
C LYS A 260 4.52 -5.53 -33.79
N LYS A 261 4.51 -4.34 -33.17
CA LYS A 261 4.19 -3.07 -33.85
C LYS A 261 5.11 -2.87 -35.07
N LYS A 262 6.43 -3.12 -34.95
CA LYS A 262 7.41 -3.11 -36.06
C LYS A 262 7.10 -4.18 -37.13
N LYS A 263 6.86 -5.44 -36.75
CA LYS A 263 6.48 -6.54 -37.69
C LYS A 263 5.16 -6.24 -38.44
N LYS A 264 4.13 -5.71 -37.77
CA LYS A 264 2.84 -5.26 -38.36
C LYS A 264 3.07 -4.11 -39.36
N LYS A 265 3.84 -3.07 -39.00
CA LYS A 265 4.21 -1.95 -39.91
C LYS A 265 4.93 -2.47 -41.16
N LYS A 266 5.93 -3.37 -41.01
CA LYS A 266 6.63 -4.04 -42.14
C LYS A 266 5.65 -4.84 -43.03
N LYS A 267 4.73 -5.64 -42.46
CA LYS A 267 3.69 -6.38 -43.21
C LYS A 267 2.71 -5.44 -43.94
N LYS A 268 2.25 -4.35 -43.32
CA LYS A 268 1.39 -3.32 -43.93
C LYS A 268 2.12 -2.62 -45.10
N LYS A 269 3.39 -2.23 -44.94
CA LYS A 269 4.25 -1.68 -46.02
C LYS A 269 4.37 -2.68 -47.19
N LYS A 270 4.66 -3.97 -46.94
CA LYS A 270 4.69 -5.04 -47.97
C LYS A 270 3.34 -5.19 -48.70
N LYS A 271 2.20 -5.18 -47.99
CA LYS A 271 0.85 -5.22 -48.59
C LYS A 271 0.55 -3.98 -49.45
N LYS A 272 0.91 -2.76 -49.00
CA LYS A 272 0.78 -1.51 -49.78
C LYS A 272 1.65 -1.58 -51.05
N LYS A 273 2.91 -2.03 -50.97
CA LYS A 273 3.79 -2.26 -52.14
C LYS A 273 3.17 -3.26 -53.13
N LYS A 274 2.65 -4.41 -52.67
CA LYS A 274 1.93 -5.39 -53.52
C LYS A 274 0.69 -4.79 -54.21
N LYS A 275 -0.12 -3.97 -53.50
CA LYS A 275 -1.28 -3.26 -54.08
C LYS A 275 -0.85 -2.22 -55.14
N LYS A 276 0.21 -1.44 -54.89
CA LYS A 276 0.80 -0.49 -55.88
C LYS A 276 1.28 -1.24 -57.14
N LYS A 277 2.02 -2.36 -56.99
CA LYS A 277 2.44 -3.23 -58.12
C LYS A 277 1.24 -3.75 -58.93
N LYS A 278 0.16 -4.23 -58.27
CA LYS A 278 -1.09 -4.67 -58.96
C LYS A 278 -1.79 -3.52 -59.71
N LYS A 279 -1.84 -2.30 -59.14
CA LYS A 279 -2.39 -1.10 -59.83
C LYS A 279 -1.53 -0.73 -61.06
N LYS A 280 -0.19 -0.71 -60.95
CA LYS A 280 0.73 -0.49 -62.09
C LYS A 280 0.52 -1.54 -63.20
N LYS A 281 0.44 -2.84 -62.88
CA LYS A 281 0.13 -3.91 -63.85
C LYS A 281 -1.23 -3.69 -64.56
N LYS A 282 -2.29 -3.28 -63.83
CA LYS A 282 -3.61 -2.94 -64.42
C LYS A 282 -3.53 -1.72 -65.35
N LYS A 283 -2.80 -0.65 -64.99
CA LYS A 283 -2.56 0.53 -65.85
C LYS A 283 -1.82 0.12 -67.14
N LYS A 284 -0.74 -0.68 -67.05
CA LYS A 284 -0.02 -1.24 -68.22
C LYS A 284 -0.96 -2.05 -69.13
N LYS A 285 -1.80 -2.95 -68.59
CA LYS A 285 -2.81 -3.70 -69.37
C LYS A 285 -3.84 -2.78 -70.06
N LYS A 286 -4.30 -1.70 -69.42
CA LYS A 286 -5.19 -0.70 -70.03
C LYS A 286 -4.50 0.06 -71.18
N LYS A 287 -3.24 0.50 -71.00
CA LYS A 287 -2.42 1.13 -72.06
C LYS A 287 -2.25 0.20 -73.27
N LYS A 288 -1.89 -1.09 -73.07
CA LYS A 288 -1.81 -2.10 -74.14
C LYS A 288 -3.15 -2.28 -74.89
N LYS A 289 -4.29 -2.31 -74.18
CA LYS A 289 -5.64 -2.37 -74.81
C LYS A 289 -5.97 -1.11 -75.63
N LYS A 290 -5.60 0.09 -75.15
CA LYS A 290 -5.76 1.35 -75.92
C LYS A 290 -4.91 1.32 -77.20
N LYS A 291 -3.63 0.92 -77.12
CA LYS A 291 -2.74 0.74 -78.30
C LYS A 291 -3.34 -0.24 -79.32
N LYS A 292 -3.82 -1.42 -78.89
CA LYS A 292 -4.52 -2.39 -79.78
C LYS A 292 -5.77 -1.81 -80.45
N LYS A 293 -6.58 -1.00 -79.74
CA LYS A 293 -7.74 -0.31 -80.32
C LYS A 293 -7.33 0.75 -81.36
N LYS A 294 -6.28 1.55 -81.11
CA LYS A 294 -5.72 2.51 -82.07
C LYS A 294 -5.24 1.79 -83.35
N LYS A 295 -4.47 0.69 -83.22
CA LYS A 295 -4.04 -0.15 -84.37
C LYS A 295 -5.25 -0.68 -85.17
N LYS A 296 -6.31 -1.19 -84.51
CA LYS A 296 -7.54 -1.64 -85.20
C LYS A 296 -8.28 -0.48 -85.93
N LYS A 297 -8.32 0.73 -85.36
CA LYS A 297 -8.87 1.92 -86.03
C LYS A 297 -8.04 2.31 -87.28
N LYS A 298 -6.70 2.32 -87.18
CA LYS A 298 -5.80 2.56 -88.33
C LYS A 298 -6.02 1.53 -89.45
N LYS A 299 -6.07 0.22 -89.13
CA LYS A 299 -6.39 -0.85 -90.11
C LYS A 299 -7.77 -0.64 -90.79
N LYS A 300 -8.80 -0.22 -90.05
CA LYS A 300 -10.12 0.12 -90.62
C LYS A 300 -10.09 1.35 -91.53
N LYS A 301 -9.33 2.40 -91.20
CA LYS A 301 -9.12 3.58 -92.06
C LYS A 301 -8.41 3.16 -93.38
N LYS A 302 -7.33 2.36 -93.31
CA LYS A 302 -6.64 1.79 -94.49
C LYS A 302 -7.59 0.98 -95.37
N LYS A 303 -8.42 0.08 -94.81
CA LYS A 303 -9.44 -0.69 -95.56
C LYS A 303 -10.49 0.22 -96.23
N LYS A 304 -10.92 1.32 -95.58
CA LYS A 304 -11.83 2.32 -96.19
C LYS A 304 -11.16 3.06 -97.35
N LYS A 305 -9.90 3.49 -97.22
CA LYS A 305 -9.12 4.12 -98.30
C LYS A 305 -8.99 3.17 -99.50
N LYS A 306 -8.61 1.89 -99.30
CA LYS A 306 -8.58 0.87 -100.37
C LYS A 306 -9.93 0.69 -101.07
N LYS A 307 -11.05 0.66 -100.33
CA LYS A 307 -12.41 0.61 -100.93
C LYS A 307 -12.78 1.86 -101.73
N LYS A 308 -12.36 3.07 -101.30
CA LYS A 308 -12.53 4.31 -102.08
C LYS A 308 -11.71 4.26 -103.38
N LYS A 309 -10.44 3.84 -103.34
CA LYS A 309 -9.59 3.64 -104.53
C LYS A 309 -10.22 2.64 -105.52
N LYS A 310 -10.70 1.47 -105.05
CA LYS A 310 -11.41 0.49 -105.92
C LYS A 310 -12.69 1.07 -106.56
N LYS A 311 -13.44 1.92 -105.85
CA LYS A 311 -14.61 2.63 -106.42
C LYS A 311 -14.23 3.67 -107.48
N LYS A 312 -13.14 4.43 -107.26
CA LYS A 312 -12.61 5.37 -108.27
C LYS A 312 -12.16 4.61 -109.54
N LYS A 313 -11.41 3.51 -109.40
CA LYS A 313 -11.03 2.63 -110.54
C LYS A 313 -12.27 2.09 -111.30
N LYS A 314 -13.32 1.62 -110.61
CA LYS A 314 -14.58 1.19 -111.24
C LYS A 314 -15.31 2.33 -111.97
N LYS A 315 -15.29 3.56 -111.44
CA LYS A 315 -15.83 4.74 -112.14
C LYS A 315 -15.03 5.08 -113.41
N LYS A 316 -13.69 5.07 -113.36
CA LYS A 316 -12.82 5.26 -114.53
C LYS A 316 -13.08 4.19 -115.61
N LYS A 317 -13.16 2.90 -115.26
CA LYS A 317 -13.53 1.81 -116.20
C LYS A 317 -14.92 2.04 -116.85
N LYS A 318 -15.91 2.53 -116.09
CA LYS A 318 -17.24 2.89 -116.65
C LYS A 318 -17.19 4.09 -117.60
N LYS A 319 -16.38 5.11 -117.32
CA LYS A 319 -16.15 6.26 -118.24
C LYS A 319 -15.48 5.77 -119.53
N LYS A 320 -14.43 4.93 -119.46
CA LYS A 320 -13.79 4.31 -120.65
C LYS A 320 -14.80 3.48 -121.48
N LYS A 321 -15.63 2.64 -120.86
CA LYS A 321 -16.70 1.88 -121.56
C LYS A 321 -17.73 2.81 -122.24
N LYS A 322 -18.08 3.96 -121.64
CA LYS A 322 -18.95 4.96 -122.27
C LYS A 322 -18.28 5.64 -123.47
N LYS A 323 -17.00 6.01 -123.38
CA LYS A 323 -16.21 6.56 -124.52
C LYS A 323 -16.14 5.54 -125.68
N LYS A 324 -15.82 4.26 -125.42
CA LYS A 324 -15.85 3.18 -126.44
C LYS A 324 -17.24 3.03 -127.09
N LYS A 325 -18.34 3.11 -126.33
CA LYS A 325 -19.72 3.10 -126.88
C LYS A 325 -20.04 4.33 -127.74
N LYS A 326 -19.53 5.53 -127.40
CA LYS A 326 -19.65 6.73 -128.24
C LYS A 326 -18.85 6.58 -129.55
N LYS A 327 -17.61 6.08 -129.51
CA LYS A 327 -16.80 5.77 -130.71
C LYS A 327 -17.50 4.74 -131.63
N LYS A 328 -18.04 3.63 -131.09
CA LYS A 328 -18.85 2.66 -131.86
C LYS A 328 -20.10 3.28 -132.50
N LYS A 329 -20.78 4.23 -131.83
CA LYS A 329 -21.91 4.97 -132.41
C LYS A 329 -21.48 5.93 -133.54
N LYS A 330 -20.34 6.62 -133.42
CA LYS A 330 -19.76 7.44 -134.50
C LYS A 330 -19.40 6.57 -135.72
N LYS A 331 -18.73 5.41 -135.53
CA LYS A 331 -18.46 4.44 -136.62
C LYS A 331 -19.75 3.93 -137.30
N LYS A 332 -20.81 3.62 -136.54
CA LYS A 332 -22.13 3.25 -137.10
C LYS A 332 -22.81 4.39 -137.89
N LYS A 333 -22.63 5.66 -137.49
CA LYS A 333 -23.11 6.82 -138.25
C LYS A 333 -22.31 7.00 -139.57
N LYS A 334 -20.98 6.84 -139.55
CA LYS A 334 -20.15 6.85 -140.77
C LYS A 334 -20.53 5.73 -141.75
N LYS A 335 -20.74 4.48 -141.28
CA LYS A 335 -21.24 3.37 -142.12
C LYS A 335 -22.64 3.64 -142.72
N LYS A 336 -23.53 4.33 -142.00
CA LYS A 336 -24.84 4.75 -142.53
C LYS A 336 -24.76 5.86 -143.59
N LYS A 337 -23.81 6.80 -143.47
CA LYS A 337 -23.52 7.80 -144.52
C LYS A 337 -22.96 7.13 -145.79
N LYS A 338 -22.02 6.17 -145.68
CA LYS A 338 -21.52 5.37 -146.82
C LYS A 338 -22.64 4.56 -147.53
N LYS A 339 -23.55 3.92 -146.77
CA LYS A 339 -24.73 3.22 -147.35
C LYS A 339 -25.73 4.15 -148.05
N LYS A 340 -25.87 5.42 -147.62
CA LYS A 340 -26.70 6.42 -148.32
C LYS A 340 -26.05 6.89 -149.64
N LYS A 341 -24.72 7.06 -149.69
CA LYS A 341 -23.98 7.35 -150.94
C LYS A 341 -24.10 6.20 -151.97
N LYS A 342 -23.99 4.92 -151.55
CA LYS A 342 -24.21 3.75 -152.43
C LYS A 342 -25.66 3.63 -152.97
N LYS A 343 -26.68 4.08 -152.20
CA LYS A 343 -28.09 4.09 -152.66
C LYS A 343 -28.41 5.23 -153.65
N LYS A 344 -27.67 6.35 -153.63
CA LYS A 344 -27.78 7.40 -154.66
C LYS A 344 -27.14 6.94 -155.98
N LYS A 345 -26.00 6.23 -155.97
CA LYS A 345 -25.39 5.62 -157.17
C LYS A 345 -26.27 4.54 -157.84
N LYS A 346 -26.99 3.69 -157.07
CA LYS A 346 -27.94 2.69 -157.63
C LYS A 346 -29.24 3.27 -158.20
N LYS A 347 -29.62 4.52 -157.87
CA LYS A 347 -30.81 5.19 -158.45
C LYS A 347 -30.50 5.88 -159.78
N LYS A 348 -29.24 6.30 -160.03
CA LYS A 348 -28.80 6.79 -161.35
C LYS A 348 -28.70 5.65 -162.39
N LYS A 349 -28.29 4.44 -162.01
CA LYS A 349 -28.24 3.26 -162.93
C LYS A 349 -29.62 2.64 -163.31
N LYS A 350 -30.72 2.96 -162.60
CA LYS A 350 -32.07 2.44 -162.91
C LYS A 350 -32.92 3.33 -163.84
N LYS A 351 -32.44 4.53 -164.18
CA LYS A 351 -33.07 5.40 -165.18
C LYS A 351 -32.60 5.10 -166.63
N LYS A 352 -31.52 4.33 -166.82
CA LYS A 352 -30.98 3.94 -168.14
C LYS A 352 -31.47 2.58 -168.69
N LYS A 353 -32.32 1.82 -167.97
CA LYS A 353 -32.83 0.48 -168.40
C LYS A 353 -34.37 0.41 -168.60
N LYS A 354 -35.01 1.53 -168.92
CA LYS A 354 -36.46 1.62 -169.18
C LYS A 354 -36.83 2.21 -170.55
N LYS A 355 -35.83 2.36 -171.44
CA LYS A 355 -35.99 2.28 -172.89
C LYS A 355 -35.71 0.81 -173.27
N LYS A 356 -36.46 0.24 -174.21
CA LYS A 356 -36.55 -1.17 -174.63
C LYS A 356 -37.55 -2.04 -173.83
N LYS A 357 -38.57 -2.49 -174.57
CA LYS A 357 -39.60 -3.51 -174.28
C LYS A 357 -40.89 -3.02 -173.56
N LYS A 358 -41.59 -2.13 -174.26
CA LYS A 358 -43.05 -2.23 -174.51
C LYS A 358 -43.27 -3.33 -175.57
N LYS A 359 -44.48 -3.94 -175.59
CA LYS A 359 -44.96 -5.07 -176.43
C LYS A 359 -44.47 -6.42 -175.87
N LYS A 360 -45.31 -7.39 -175.47
CA LYS A 360 -46.71 -7.72 -175.80
C LYS A 360 -47.58 -7.59 -174.52
N LYS A 361 -48.63 -6.76 -174.43
CA LYS A 361 -49.95 -6.81 -175.11
C LYS A 361 -50.55 -8.23 -175.01
N LYS A 362 -51.80 -8.47 -174.68
CA LYS A 362 -53.01 -7.67 -174.46
C LYS A 362 -54.10 -8.70 -174.13
N LYS A 363 -55.13 -8.27 -173.43
CA LYS A 363 -56.53 -8.74 -173.40
C LYS A 363 -56.91 -9.03 -171.95
N LYS A 364 -57.96 -8.48 -171.39
CA LYS A 364 -58.91 -7.43 -171.79
C LYS A 364 -59.33 -6.84 -170.42
N LYS A 365 -59.30 -5.51 -170.26
CA LYS A 365 -60.51 -4.68 -170.31
C LYS A 365 -61.58 -5.26 -169.35
N LYS A 366 -62.07 -4.55 -168.34
CA LYS A 366 -62.43 -3.13 -168.36
C LYS A 366 -62.83 -2.73 -166.94
N LYS A 367 -62.67 -1.43 -166.72
CA LYS A 367 -63.54 -0.58 -165.90
C LYS A 367 -63.52 -0.91 -164.41
N LYS A 368 -62.72 -0.13 -163.68
CA LYS A 368 -63.23 1.12 -163.09
C LYS A 368 -64.49 0.80 -162.27
N LYS A 369 -64.35 0.83 -160.95
CA LYS A 369 -64.91 1.97 -160.22
C LYS A 369 -64.40 2.01 -158.79
N LYS A 370 -64.16 3.25 -158.37
CA LYS A 370 -64.29 3.74 -157.00
C LYS A 370 -63.18 3.25 -156.06
N LYS A 371 -62.06 3.99 -156.02
CA LYS A 371 -61.94 5.14 -155.09
C LYS A 371 -62.89 5.02 -153.88
N LYS A 372 -62.75 4.02 -153.01
CA LYS A 372 -63.35 4.08 -151.65
C LYS A 372 -62.80 3.01 -150.69
N LYS A 373 -61.47 2.99 -150.45
CA LYS A 373 -60.90 2.59 -149.13
C LYS A 373 -59.46 3.05 -148.88
N LYS A 374 -59.05 4.16 -149.51
CA LYS A 374 -58.02 5.12 -149.03
C LYS A 374 -58.31 5.65 -147.61
N LYS A 375 -59.45 5.29 -146.98
CA LYS A 375 -59.80 5.58 -145.57
C LYS A 375 -59.41 4.50 -144.52
N LYS A 376 -58.96 3.27 -144.86
CA LYS A 376 -58.59 2.24 -143.83
C LYS A 376 -57.11 2.16 -143.41
N LYS A 377 -56.14 2.74 -144.15
CA LYS A 377 -54.70 2.71 -143.75
C LYS A 377 -54.20 3.92 -142.93
N LYS A 378 -54.92 5.05 -142.89
CA LYS A 378 -54.62 6.21 -142.00
C LYS A 378 -55.07 5.97 -140.53
N LYS A 379 -56.09 5.15 -140.26
CA LYS A 379 -56.49 4.75 -138.87
C LYS A 379 -55.51 3.77 -138.18
N LYS A 380 -54.74 2.93 -138.92
CA LYS A 380 -53.75 2.00 -138.32
C LYS A 380 -52.42 2.66 -137.86
N LYS A 381 -52.04 3.84 -138.37
CA LYS A 381 -50.82 4.57 -137.95
C LYS A 381 -51.02 5.47 -136.71
N LYS A 382 -52.21 6.05 -136.47
CA LYS A 382 -52.53 6.81 -135.23
C LYS A 382 -52.67 5.89 -134.00
N LYS A 383 -53.24 4.67 -134.11
CA LYS A 383 -53.32 3.67 -132.99
C LYS A 383 -51.94 3.13 -132.54
N LYS A 384 -50.94 2.99 -133.42
CA LYS A 384 -49.57 2.50 -133.07
C LYS A 384 -48.69 3.56 -132.35
N LYS A 385 -48.88 4.87 -132.59
CA LYS A 385 -48.15 5.94 -131.88
C LYS A 385 -48.70 6.19 -130.46
N LYS A 386 -50.02 6.14 -130.22
CA LYS A 386 -50.64 6.21 -128.87
C LYS A 386 -50.27 4.98 -127.99
N LYS A 387 -50.20 3.75 -128.53
CA LYS A 387 -49.74 2.54 -127.79
C LYS A 387 -48.26 2.58 -127.36
N LYS A 388 -47.35 3.18 -128.14
CA LYS A 388 -45.90 3.31 -127.78
C LYS A 388 -45.63 4.39 -126.72
N LYS A 389 -46.36 5.53 -126.70
CA LYS A 389 -46.27 6.55 -125.64
C LYS A 389 -46.87 6.04 -124.30
N LYS A 390 -48.01 5.32 -124.30
CA LYS A 390 -48.58 4.66 -123.11
C LYS A 390 -47.65 3.55 -122.53
N LYS A 391 -46.98 2.72 -123.36
CA LYS A 391 -46.00 1.71 -122.90
C LYS A 391 -44.72 2.32 -122.27
N LYS A 392 -44.23 3.48 -122.76
CA LYS A 392 -43.07 4.18 -122.15
C LYS A 392 -43.41 4.89 -120.83
N LYS A 393 -44.59 5.52 -120.70
CA LYS A 393 -45.10 6.08 -119.43
C LYS A 393 -45.36 4.96 -118.40
N LYS A 394 -45.96 3.81 -118.78
CA LYS A 394 -46.12 2.61 -117.91
C LYS A 394 -44.77 2.01 -117.45
N LYS A 395 -43.74 1.92 -118.30
CA LYS A 395 -42.38 1.44 -117.91
C LYS A 395 -41.63 2.41 -116.97
N LYS A 396 -41.78 3.73 -117.12
CA LYS A 396 -41.23 4.73 -116.19
C LYS A 396 -41.95 4.73 -114.83
N LYS A 397 -43.30 4.65 -114.80
CA LYS A 397 -44.09 4.47 -113.56
C LYS A 397 -43.75 3.13 -112.86
N LYS A 398 -43.61 1.99 -113.58
CA LYS A 398 -43.16 0.69 -113.01
C LYS A 398 -41.72 0.75 -112.44
N LYS A 399 -40.77 1.47 -113.05
CA LYS A 399 -39.40 1.65 -112.51
C LYS A 399 -39.35 2.58 -111.28
N LYS A 400 -40.13 3.67 -111.24
CA LYS A 400 -40.29 4.52 -110.04
C LYS A 400 -40.98 3.75 -108.90
N LYS A 401 -42.07 2.98 -109.17
CA LYS A 401 -42.71 2.07 -108.20
C LYS A 401 -41.74 0.97 -107.69
N LYS A 402 -40.93 0.32 -108.54
CA LYS A 402 -39.89 -0.67 -108.10
C LYS A 402 -38.78 -0.03 -107.26
N LYS A 403 -38.35 1.21 -107.54
CA LYS A 403 -37.36 1.95 -106.71
C LYS A 403 -37.96 2.39 -105.35
N LYS A 404 -39.20 2.90 -105.32
CA LYS A 404 -39.92 3.20 -104.07
C LYS A 404 -40.16 1.92 -103.25
N LYS A 405 -40.59 0.80 -103.86
CA LYS A 405 -40.70 -0.54 -103.20
C LYS A 405 -39.34 -1.05 -102.66
N LYS A 406 -38.22 -0.91 -103.38
CA LYS A 406 -36.88 -1.27 -102.87
C LYS A 406 -36.39 -0.37 -101.73
N LYS A 407 -36.67 0.95 -101.75
CA LYS A 407 -36.39 1.87 -100.63
C LYS A 407 -37.27 1.56 -99.40
N LYS A 408 -38.58 1.33 -99.58
CA LYS A 408 -39.50 0.87 -98.51
C LYS A 408 -39.06 -0.50 -97.94
N LYS A 409 -38.69 -1.50 -98.76
CA LYS A 409 -38.13 -2.80 -98.30
C LYS A 409 -36.80 -2.63 -97.53
N LYS A 410 -35.90 -1.72 -97.93
CA LYS A 410 -34.66 -1.42 -97.16
C LYS A 410 -34.93 -0.68 -95.84
N LYS A 411 -35.85 0.29 -95.80
CA LYS A 411 -36.29 0.95 -94.55
C LYS A 411 -36.99 -0.07 -93.62
N LYS A 412 -37.90 -0.93 -94.13
CA LYS A 412 -38.52 -2.05 -93.38
C LYS A 412 -37.46 -3.05 -92.86
N LYS A 413 -36.46 -3.47 -93.65
CA LYS A 413 -35.35 -4.33 -93.18
C LYS A 413 -34.48 -3.66 -92.10
N LYS A 414 -34.21 -2.34 -92.19
CA LYS A 414 -33.49 -1.58 -91.14
C LYS A 414 -34.33 -1.43 -89.85
N LYS A 415 -35.63 -1.11 -89.95
CA LYS A 415 -36.58 -1.07 -88.81
C LYS A 415 -36.70 -2.47 -88.17
N LYS A 416 -36.85 -3.55 -88.95
CA LYS A 416 -36.84 -4.96 -88.45
C LYS A 416 -35.51 -5.32 -87.76
N LYS A 417 -34.35 -4.92 -88.28
CA LYS A 417 -33.04 -5.13 -87.61
C LYS A 417 -32.88 -4.31 -86.31
N LYS A 418 -33.37 -3.06 -86.26
CA LYS A 418 -33.41 -2.25 -85.02
C LYS A 418 -34.38 -2.86 -83.99
N LYS A 419 -35.59 -3.27 -84.39
CA LYS A 419 -36.56 -3.99 -83.53
C LYS A 419 -35.98 -5.32 -83.03
N LYS A 420 -35.33 -6.16 -83.86
CA LYS A 420 -34.63 -7.39 -83.42
C LYS A 420 -33.48 -7.11 -82.43
N LYS A 421 -32.71 -6.03 -82.61
CA LYS A 421 -31.67 -5.62 -81.64
C LYS A 421 -32.26 -5.10 -80.32
N LYS A 422 -33.32 -4.30 -80.34
CA LYS A 422 -34.06 -3.87 -79.13
C LYS A 422 -34.68 -5.07 -78.41
N LYS A 423 -35.33 -6.01 -79.12
CA LYS A 423 -35.84 -7.28 -78.55
C LYS A 423 -34.72 -8.15 -77.95
N LYS A 424 -33.56 -8.31 -78.60
CA LYS A 424 -32.38 -9.02 -78.03
C LYS A 424 -31.82 -8.33 -76.78
N LYS A 425 -31.76 -6.99 -76.73
CA LYS A 425 -31.36 -6.24 -75.52
C LYS A 425 -32.39 -6.37 -74.39
N LYS A 426 -33.70 -6.27 -74.67
CA LYS A 426 -34.77 -6.51 -73.68
C LYS A 426 -34.74 -7.97 -73.16
N LYS A 427 -34.58 -8.98 -74.02
CA LYS A 427 -34.39 -10.39 -73.61
C LYS A 427 -33.13 -10.59 -72.74
N LYS A 428 -31.99 -9.95 -73.06
CA LYS A 428 -30.78 -10.00 -72.20
C LYS A 428 -30.98 -9.29 -70.84
N LYS A 429 -31.67 -8.15 -70.79
CA LYS A 429 -32.04 -7.48 -69.53
C LYS A 429 -33.00 -8.34 -68.70
N LYS A 430 -34.05 -8.92 -69.29
CA LYS A 430 -34.97 -9.88 -68.62
C LYS A 430 -34.22 -11.11 -68.10
N LYS A 431 -33.32 -11.74 -68.88
CA LYS A 431 -32.47 -12.86 -68.41
C LYS A 431 -31.56 -12.47 -67.24
N LYS A 432 -30.96 -11.25 -67.25
CA LYS A 432 -30.17 -10.74 -66.12
C LYS A 432 -31.03 -10.47 -64.87
N LYS A 433 -32.22 -9.88 -65.01
CA LYS A 433 -33.17 -9.69 -63.89
C LYS A 433 -33.64 -11.05 -63.32
N LYS A 434 -34.00 -12.03 -64.17
CA LYS A 434 -34.32 -13.41 -63.72
C LYS A 434 -33.14 -14.09 -63.00
N LYS A 435 -31.90 -13.99 -63.49
CA LYS A 435 -30.70 -14.50 -62.79
C LYS A 435 -30.46 -13.81 -61.44
N LYS A 436 -30.66 -12.49 -61.34
CA LYS A 436 -30.58 -11.76 -60.06
C LYS A 436 -31.68 -12.18 -59.08
N LYS A 437 -32.94 -12.32 -59.52
CA LYS A 437 -34.05 -12.84 -58.69
C LYS A 437 -33.78 -14.28 -58.22
N LYS A 438 -33.32 -15.19 -59.09
CA LYS A 438 -32.92 -16.57 -58.70
C LYS A 438 -31.77 -16.57 -57.67
N LYS A 439 -30.75 -15.71 -57.83
CA LYS A 439 -29.66 -15.57 -56.81
C LYS A 439 -30.17 -15.01 -55.47
N LYS A 440 -31.08 -14.03 -55.47
CA LYS A 440 -31.72 -13.52 -54.24
C LYS A 440 -32.57 -14.61 -53.56
N LYS A 441 -33.39 -15.37 -54.29
CA LYS A 441 -34.15 -16.52 -53.75
C LYS A 441 -33.24 -17.60 -53.17
N LYS A 442 -32.15 -17.99 -53.85
CA LYS A 442 -31.15 -18.95 -53.31
C LYS A 442 -30.47 -18.43 -52.03
N LYS A 443 -30.13 -17.13 -51.96
CA LYS A 443 -29.58 -16.52 -50.73
C LYS A 443 -30.60 -16.50 -49.58
N LYS A 444 -31.87 -16.18 -49.83
CA LYS A 444 -32.95 -16.24 -48.82
C LYS A 444 -33.16 -17.68 -48.31
N LYS A 445 -33.21 -18.69 -49.21
CA LYS A 445 -33.30 -20.12 -48.82
C LYS A 445 -32.09 -20.57 -47.97
N LYS A 446 -30.85 -20.19 -48.33
CA LYS A 446 -29.65 -20.47 -47.51
C LYS A 446 -29.69 -19.78 -46.13
N LYS A 447 -30.18 -18.54 -46.04
CA LYS A 447 -30.38 -17.84 -44.75
C LYS A 447 -31.44 -18.53 -43.88
N LYS A 448 -32.59 -18.94 -44.44
CA LYS A 448 -33.61 -19.72 -43.72
C LYS A 448 -33.07 -21.07 -43.21
N LYS A 449 -32.34 -21.84 -44.04
CA LYS A 449 -31.68 -23.09 -43.60
C LYS A 449 -30.66 -22.87 -42.47
N LYS A 450 -29.84 -21.80 -42.53
CA LYS A 450 -28.91 -21.44 -41.44
C LYS A 450 -29.64 -21.05 -40.15
N LYS A 451 -30.75 -20.28 -40.23
CA LYS A 451 -31.59 -19.96 -39.06
C LYS A 451 -32.19 -21.21 -38.42
N LYS A 452 -32.74 -22.15 -39.21
CA LYS A 452 -33.25 -23.45 -38.70
C LYS A 452 -32.16 -24.28 -38.02
N LYS A 453 -30.95 -24.39 -38.61
CA LYS A 453 -29.80 -25.08 -37.97
C LYS A 453 -29.36 -24.42 -36.66
N LYS A 454 -29.34 -23.07 -36.58
CA LYS A 454 -29.05 -22.34 -35.34
C LYS A 454 -30.11 -22.59 -34.26
N LYS A 455 -31.41 -22.59 -34.60
CA LYS A 455 -32.50 -22.92 -33.67
C LYS A 455 -32.37 -24.36 -33.12
N LYS A 456 -32.10 -25.36 -33.98
CA LYS A 456 -31.85 -26.76 -33.53
C LYS A 456 -30.63 -26.87 -32.59
N LYS A 457 -29.51 -26.20 -32.90
CA LYS A 457 -28.33 -26.15 -32.00
C LYS A 457 -28.63 -25.47 -30.66
N LYS A 458 -29.41 -24.37 -30.64
CA LYS A 458 -29.85 -23.72 -29.40
C LYS A 458 -30.73 -24.65 -28.54
N LYS A 459 -31.69 -25.37 -29.14
CA LYS A 459 -32.52 -26.38 -28.42
C LYS A 459 -31.65 -27.51 -27.81
N LYS A 460 -30.68 -28.07 -28.56
CA LYS A 460 -29.75 -29.09 -28.03
C LYS A 460 -28.87 -28.55 -26.88
N LYS A 461 -28.36 -27.31 -26.99
CA LYS A 461 -27.62 -26.65 -25.88
C LYS A 461 -28.48 -26.42 -24.65
N LYS A 462 -29.74 -26.01 -24.79
CA LYS A 462 -30.69 -25.86 -23.67
C LYS A 462 -30.94 -27.21 -22.96
N LYS A 463 -31.18 -28.30 -23.70
CA LYS A 463 -31.31 -29.66 -23.11
C LYS A 463 -30.05 -30.10 -22.35
N LYS A 464 -28.85 -29.89 -22.89
CA LYS A 464 -27.58 -30.19 -22.19
C LYS A 464 -27.38 -29.32 -20.93
N LYS A 465 -27.73 -28.03 -20.97
CA LYS A 465 -27.70 -27.14 -19.79
C LYS A 465 -28.67 -27.62 -18.69
N LYS A 466 -29.90 -28.03 -19.03
CA LYS A 466 -30.87 -28.60 -18.08
C LYS A 466 -30.32 -29.89 -17.40
N LYS A 467 -29.73 -30.83 -18.16
CA LYS A 467 -29.09 -32.03 -17.59
C LYS A 467 -27.91 -31.69 -16.66
N LYS A 468 -27.05 -30.73 -17.03
CA LYS A 468 -25.95 -30.25 -16.17
C LYS A 468 -26.46 -29.56 -14.89
N LYS A 469 -27.53 -28.76 -14.96
CA LYS A 469 -28.17 -28.14 -13.78
C LYS A 469 -28.72 -29.21 -12.82
N LYS A 470 -29.40 -30.26 -13.31
CA LYS A 470 -29.86 -31.39 -12.47
C LYS A 470 -28.69 -32.11 -11.77
N LYS A 471 -27.60 -32.42 -12.48
CA LYS A 471 -26.38 -33.02 -11.88
C LYS A 471 -25.73 -32.11 -10.82
N LYS A 472 -25.63 -30.79 -11.07
CA LYS A 472 -25.12 -29.80 -10.10
C LYS A 472 -26.01 -29.72 -8.85
N LYS A 473 -27.35 -29.74 -8.98
CA LYS A 473 -28.28 -29.76 -7.83
C LYS A 473 -28.08 -31.01 -6.96
N LYS A 474 -27.95 -32.21 -7.56
CA LYS A 474 -27.63 -33.45 -6.82
C LYS A 474 -26.28 -33.36 -6.06
N LYS A 475 -25.22 -32.84 -6.70
CA LYS A 475 -23.91 -32.61 -6.04
C LYS A 475 -23.99 -31.58 -4.91
N LYS A 476 -24.73 -30.48 -5.06
CA LYS A 476 -24.96 -29.47 -4.01
C LYS A 476 -25.70 -30.08 -2.80
N LYS A 477 -26.73 -30.91 -3.01
CA LYS A 477 -27.42 -31.64 -1.91
C LYS A 477 -26.47 -32.55 -1.13
N LYS A 478 -25.63 -33.36 -1.81
CA LYS A 478 -24.60 -34.20 -1.15
C LYS A 478 -23.58 -33.37 -0.36
N LYS A 479 -23.09 -32.24 -0.90
CA LYS A 479 -22.17 -31.32 -0.20
C LYS A 479 -22.83 -30.67 1.04
N LYS A 480 -24.10 -30.26 0.96
CA LYS A 480 -24.85 -29.71 2.11
C LYS A 480 -24.98 -30.74 3.24
N LYS A 481 -25.31 -32.02 2.95
CA LYS A 481 -25.35 -33.11 3.94
C LYS A 481 -23.96 -33.31 4.62
N LYS A 482 -22.86 -33.34 3.85
CA LYS A 482 -21.49 -33.43 4.40
C LYS A 482 -21.12 -32.22 5.28
N LYS A 483 -21.48 -31.00 4.89
CA LYS A 483 -21.26 -29.77 5.69
C LYS A 483 -22.05 -29.80 7.01
N LYS A 484 -23.31 -30.25 7.01
CA LYS A 484 -24.11 -30.41 8.25
C LYS A 484 -23.46 -31.42 9.22
N LYS A 485 -22.99 -32.58 8.74
CA LYS A 485 -22.24 -33.55 9.56
C LYS A 485 -20.95 -32.96 10.16
N LYS A 486 -20.16 -32.22 9.36
CA LYS A 486 -18.94 -31.52 9.85
C LYS A 486 -19.26 -30.44 10.90
N LYS A 487 -20.31 -29.65 10.71
CA LYS A 487 -20.77 -28.64 11.70
C LYS A 487 -21.18 -29.29 13.04
N LYS A 488 -21.93 -30.40 13.01
CA LYS A 488 -22.29 -31.17 14.23
C LYS A 488 -21.03 -31.68 14.97
N LYS A 489 -20.05 -32.25 14.26
CA LYS A 489 -18.75 -32.68 14.84
C LYS A 489 -17.97 -31.51 15.46
N LYS A 490 -17.90 -30.34 14.79
CA LYS A 490 -17.25 -29.12 15.33
C LYS A 490 -17.95 -28.60 16.60
N LYS A 491 -19.29 -28.57 16.64
CA LYS A 491 -20.06 -28.17 17.84
C LYS A 491 -19.77 -29.10 19.04
N LYS A 492 -19.75 -30.43 18.82
CA LYS A 492 -19.36 -31.41 19.87
C LYS A 492 -17.93 -31.18 20.39
N LYS A 493 -16.95 -30.94 19.50
CA LYS A 493 -15.55 -30.61 19.89
C LYS A 493 -15.46 -29.29 20.68
N LYS A 494 -16.19 -28.24 20.29
CA LYS A 494 -16.24 -26.96 21.03
C LYS A 494 -16.84 -27.13 22.43
N LYS A 495 -17.93 -27.90 22.59
CA LYS A 495 -18.53 -28.22 23.91
C LYS A 495 -17.53 -28.97 24.81
N LYS A 496 -16.82 -29.99 24.28
CA LYS A 496 -15.76 -30.70 25.03
C LYS A 496 -14.61 -29.77 25.46
N LYS A 497 -14.13 -28.87 24.59
CA LYS A 497 -13.10 -27.87 24.93
C LYS A 497 -13.57 -26.89 26.01
N LYS A 498 -14.82 -26.39 25.95
CA LYS A 498 -15.41 -25.52 27.00
C LYS A 498 -15.48 -26.24 28.36
N LYS A 499 -15.94 -27.51 28.40
CA LYS A 499 -15.94 -28.33 29.64
C LYS A 499 -14.53 -28.51 30.22
N LYS A 500 -13.52 -28.82 29.38
CA LYS A 500 -12.09 -28.91 29.82
C LYS A 500 -11.57 -27.58 30.38
N LYS A 501 -11.86 -26.43 29.75
CA LYS A 501 -11.48 -25.09 30.24
C LYS A 501 -12.13 -24.77 31.60
N LYS A 502 -13.43 -25.07 31.79
CA LYS A 502 -14.13 -24.91 33.08
C LYS A 502 -13.49 -25.78 34.18
N LYS A 503 -13.18 -27.05 33.91
CA LYS A 503 -12.47 -27.94 34.86
C LYS A 503 -11.07 -27.40 35.23
N LYS A 504 -10.28 -26.91 34.27
CA LYS A 504 -8.97 -26.27 34.53
C LYS A 504 -9.09 -25.01 35.40
N LYS A 505 -10.09 -24.14 35.13
CA LYS A 505 -10.37 -22.94 35.97
C LYS A 505 -10.75 -23.33 37.41
N LYS A 506 -11.61 -24.33 37.61
CA LYS A 506 -11.95 -24.85 38.96
C LYS A 506 -10.72 -25.41 39.69
N LYS A 507 -9.86 -26.20 39.03
CA LYS A 507 -8.58 -26.69 39.60
C LYS A 507 -7.63 -25.55 40.00
N LYS A 508 -7.48 -24.51 39.15
CA LYS A 508 -6.67 -23.31 39.47
C LYS A 508 -7.22 -22.55 40.70
N LYS A 509 -8.55 -22.35 40.79
CA LYS A 509 -9.19 -21.73 41.97
C LYS A 509 -8.96 -22.56 43.26
N LYS A 510 -9.10 -23.90 43.22
CA LYS A 510 -8.80 -24.79 44.35
C LYS A 510 -7.32 -24.69 44.77
N LYS A 511 -6.36 -24.70 43.83
CA LYS A 511 -4.92 -24.51 44.12
C LYS A 511 -4.63 -23.14 44.77
N LYS A 512 -5.24 -22.04 44.28
CA LYS A 512 -5.11 -20.71 44.90
C LYS A 512 -5.67 -20.68 46.33
N LYS A 513 -6.84 -21.27 46.59
CA LYS A 513 -7.40 -21.40 47.96
C LYS A 513 -6.49 -22.21 48.89
N LYS A 514 -5.93 -23.35 48.43
CA LYS A 514 -4.95 -24.15 49.20
C LYS A 514 -3.67 -23.35 49.51
N LYS A 515 -3.11 -22.60 48.55
CA LYS A 515 -1.95 -21.71 48.77
C LYS A 515 -2.25 -20.61 49.78
N LYS A 516 -3.43 -19.95 49.72
CA LYS A 516 -3.86 -18.96 50.72
C LYS A 516 -3.99 -19.56 52.12
N LYS A 517 -4.59 -20.76 52.27
CA LYS A 517 -4.68 -21.48 53.56
C LYS A 517 -3.28 -21.83 54.11
N LYS A 518 -2.36 -22.34 53.28
CA LYS A 518 -0.95 -22.60 53.67
C LYS A 518 -0.22 -21.34 54.12
N LYS A 519 -0.38 -20.20 53.42
CA LYS A 519 0.19 -18.90 53.83
C LYS A 519 -0.38 -18.42 55.18
N LYS A 520 -1.71 -18.53 55.41
CA LYS A 520 -2.34 -18.21 56.71
C LYS A 520 -1.80 -19.11 57.84
N LYS A 521 -1.67 -20.42 57.64
CA LYS A 521 -1.06 -21.35 58.61
C LYS A 521 0.40 -21.00 58.93
N LYS A 522 1.23 -20.68 57.91
CA LYS A 522 2.62 -20.21 58.11
C LYS A 522 2.69 -18.90 58.91
N LYS A 523 1.82 -17.92 58.63
CA LYS A 523 1.72 -16.66 59.40
C LYS A 523 1.32 -16.92 60.87
N LYS A 524 0.33 -17.80 61.13
CA LYS A 524 -0.04 -18.21 62.51
C LYS A 524 1.12 -18.90 63.24
N LYS A 525 1.84 -19.82 62.59
CA LYS A 525 3.05 -20.47 63.16
C LYS A 525 4.16 -19.45 63.48
N LYS A 526 4.44 -18.48 62.59
CA LYS A 526 5.40 -17.38 62.84
C LYS A 526 4.97 -16.50 64.03
N LYS A 527 3.68 -16.14 64.14
CA LYS A 527 3.14 -15.40 65.31
C LYS A 527 3.30 -16.19 66.61
N LYS A 528 2.98 -17.50 66.63
CA LYS A 528 3.19 -18.39 67.80
C LYS A 528 4.68 -18.48 68.18
N LYS A 529 5.60 -18.65 67.22
CA LYS A 529 7.07 -18.63 67.48
C LYS A 529 7.54 -17.29 68.05
N LYS A 530 7.07 -16.14 67.54
CA LYS A 530 7.36 -14.80 68.08
C LYS A 530 6.84 -14.65 69.52
N LYS A 531 5.61 -15.09 69.83
CA LYS A 531 5.05 -15.10 71.20
C LYS A 531 5.88 -15.98 72.14
N LYS A 532 6.29 -17.19 71.73
CA LYS A 532 7.18 -18.08 72.52
C LYS A 532 8.56 -17.43 72.77
N LYS A 533 9.18 -16.79 71.76
CA LYS A 533 10.45 -16.04 71.93
C LYS A 533 10.29 -14.86 72.91
N LYS A 534 9.19 -14.08 72.83
CA LYS A 534 8.88 -13.00 73.79
C LYS A 534 8.70 -13.54 75.22
N LYS A 535 7.97 -14.65 75.42
CA LYS A 535 7.84 -15.32 76.73
C LYS A 535 9.19 -15.82 77.27
N LYS A 536 10.04 -16.45 76.44
CA LYS A 536 11.42 -16.85 76.82
C LYS A 536 12.29 -15.64 77.21
N LYS A 537 12.25 -14.53 76.47
CA LYS A 537 12.94 -13.27 76.81
C LYS A 537 12.44 -12.68 78.15
N LYS A 538 11.12 -12.65 78.39
CA LYS A 538 10.53 -12.22 79.68
C LYS A 538 10.99 -13.13 80.85
N LYS A 539 10.99 -14.46 80.68
CA LYS A 539 11.53 -15.42 81.68
C LYS A 539 13.02 -15.19 81.95
N LYS A 540 13.86 -15.00 80.92
CA LYS A 540 15.29 -14.65 81.08
C LYS A 540 15.49 -13.32 81.81
N LYS A 541 14.70 -12.28 81.49
CA LYS A 541 14.72 -10.98 82.22
C LYS A 541 14.31 -11.14 83.69
N LYS A 542 13.27 -11.92 84.01
CA LYS A 542 12.86 -12.25 85.40
C LYS A 542 13.97 -13.01 86.14
N LYS A 543 14.61 -14.03 85.52
CA LYS A 543 15.77 -14.75 86.11
C LYS A 543 16.95 -13.82 86.36
N LYS A 544 17.30 -12.92 85.42
CA LYS A 544 18.35 -11.89 85.62
C LYS A 544 18.01 -10.92 86.76
N LYS A 545 16.75 -10.45 86.87
CA LYS A 545 16.29 -9.62 88.01
C LYS A 545 16.38 -10.37 89.34
N LYS A 546 15.96 -11.65 89.41
CA LYS A 546 16.12 -12.49 90.61
C LYS A 546 17.61 -12.69 90.99
N LYS A 547 18.50 -12.97 90.02
CA LYS A 547 19.96 -13.04 90.25
C LYS A 547 20.54 -11.72 90.76
N LYS A 548 20.14 -10.56 90.19
CA LYS A 548 20.53 -9.23 90.67
C LYS A 548 20.02 -8.96 92.10
N LYS A 549 18.77 -9.32 92.43
CA LYS A 549 18.22 -9.23 93.80
C LYS A 549 18.99 -10.13 94.79
N LYS A 550 19.32 -11.38 94.43
CA LYS A 550 20.16 -12.29 95.24
C LYS A 550 21.58 -11.71 95.44
N LYS A 551 22.23 -11.17 94.40
CA LYS A 551 23.53 -10.47 94.51
C LYS A 551 23.46 -9.23 95.42
N LYS A 552 22.40 -8.41 95.31
CA LYS A 552 22.15 -7.26 96.22
C LYS A 552 21.94 -7.72 97.67
N LYS A 553 21.16 -8.78 97.94
CA LYS A 553 20.99 -9.38 99.28
C LYS A 553 22.33 -9.92 99.83
N LYS A 554 23.14 -10.63 99.02
CA LYS A 554 24.50 -11.08 99.42
C LYS A 554 25.42 -9.89 99.73
N LYS A 555 25.42 -8.82 98.91
CA LYS A 555 26.17 -7.58 99.19
C LYS A 555 25.70 -6.89 100.48
N LYS A 556 24.38 -6.81 100.75
CA LYS A 556 23.82 -6.29 102.01
C LYS A 556 24.24 -7.15 103.22
N LYS A 557 24.19 -8.48 103.12
CA LYS A 557 24.69 -9.40 104.17
C LYS A 557 26.20 -9.23 104.42
N LYS A 558 27.03 -9.12 103.37
CA LYS A 558 28.48 -8.82 103.49
C LYS A 558 28.72 -7.44 104.15
N LYS A 559 27.96 -6.39 103.78
CA LYS A 559 28.02 -5.07 104.42
C LYS A 559 27.60 -5.13 105.91
N LYS A 560 26.55 -5.87 106.26
CA LYS A 560 26.13 -6.10 107.67
C LYS A 560 27.22 -6.86 108.45
N LYS A 561 27.82 -7.92 107.89
CA LYS A 561 28.97 -8.63 108.50
C LYS A 561 30.19 -7.71 108.69
N LYS A 562 30.55 -6.88 107.70
CA LYS A 562 31.61 -5.86 107.82
C LYS A 562 31.29 -4.81 108.90
N LYS A 563 30.04 -4.33 109.00
CA LYS A 563 29.59 -3.43 110.07
C LYS A 563 29.65 -4.09 111.46
N LYS A 564 29.24 -5.36 111.61
CA LYS A 564 29.39 -6.14 112.86
C LYS A 564 30.87 -6.33 113.23
N LYS A 565 31.75 -6.68 112.28
CA LYS A 565 33.22 -6.75 112.51
C LYS A 565 33.80 -5.39 112.92
N LYS A 566 33.39 -4.28 112.29
CA LYS A 566 33.79 -2.90 112.69
C LYS A 566 33.28 -2.54 114.09
N LYS A 567 32.03 -2.88 114.45
CA LYS A 567 31.49 -2.71 115.82
C LYS A 567 32.25 -3.54 116.85
N LYS A 568 32.58 -4.81 116.57
CA LYS A 568 33.43 -5.67 117.43
C LYS A 568 34.85 -5.07 117.59
N LYS A 569 35.49 -4.60 116.50
CA LYS A 569 36.79 -3.89 116.56
C LYS A 569 36.70 -2.59 117.38
N LYS A 570 35.63 -1.79 117.24
CA LYS A 570 35.38 -0.59 118.08
C LYS A 570 35.17 -0.94 119.55
N LYS A 571 34.41 -2.01 119.88
CA LYS A 571 34.25 -2.51 121.26
C LYS A 571 35.60 -3.00 121.84
N LYS A 572 36.41 -3.76 121.09
CA LYS A 572 37.78 -4.15 121.50
C LYS A 572 38.69 -2.93 121.72
N LYS A 573 38.65 -1.91 120.84
CA LYS A 573 39.37 -0.64 121.03
C LYS A 573 38.89 0.14 122.27
N LYS A 574 37.57 0.19 122.53
CA LYS A 574 37.01 0.79 123.77
C LYS A 574 37.44 0.02 125.02
N LYS A 575 37.42 -1.32 125.02
CA LYS A 575 37.95 -2.16 126.12
C LYS A 575 39.46 -1.93 126.34
N LYS A 576 40.28 -1.86 125.28
CA LYS A 576 41.71 -1.50 125.38
C LYS A 576 41.92 -0.07 125.92
N LYS A 577 41.12 0.92 125.51
CA LYS A 577 41.14 2.29 126.06
C LYS A 577 40.71 2.33 127.55
N LYS A 578 39.68 1.57 127.96
CA LYS A 578 39.28 1.42 129.37
C LYS A 578 40.40 0.75 130.21
N LYS A 579 41.04 -0.33 129.71
CA LYS A 579 42.21 -0.95 130.36
C LYS A 579 43.40 0.03 130.48
N LYS A 580 43.71 0.81 129.42
CA LYS A 580 44.74 1.88 129.47
C LYS A 580 44.38 3.00 130.46
N LYS A 581 43.11 3.43 130.54
CA LYS A 581 42.63 4.40 131.56
C LYS A 581 42.71 3.83 132.99
N LYS A 582 42.34 2.56 133.22
CA LYS A 582 42.53 1.87 134.52
C LYS A 582 44.01 1.76 134.90
N LYS A 583 44.91 1.39 133.97
CA LYS A 583 46.39 1.40 134.19
C LYS A 583 46.92 2.81 134.50
N LYS A 584 46.45 3.87 133.80
CA LYS A 584 46.80 5.27 134.11
C LYS A 584 46.26 5.72 135.48
N LYS A 585 45.03 5.34 135.87
CA LYS A 585 44.48 5.59 137.22
C LYS A 585 45.27 4.85 138.31
N LYS A 586 45.66 3.57 138.10
CA LYS A 586 46.55 2.83 139.02
C LYS A 586 47.94 3.48 139.13
N LYS A 587 48.56 3.93 138.02
CA LYS A 587 49.82 4.69 138.05
C LYS A 587 49.68 6.05 138.76
N LYS A 588 48.57 6.78 138.59
CA LYS A 588 48.26 8.02 139.35
C LYS A 588 48.04 7.75 140.84
N LYS A 589 47.35 6.67 141.23
CA LYS A 589 47.20 6.23 142.64
C LYS A 589 48.55 5.84 143.26
N LYS A 590 49.42 5.09 142.55
CA LYS A 590 50.80 4.79 142.99
C LYS A 590 51.66 6.05 143.14
N LYS A 591 51.57 7.03 142.21
CA LYS A 591 52.24 8.35 142.34
C LYS A 591 51.70 9.17 143.52
N LYS A 592 50.38 9.17 143.79
CA LYS A 592 49.77 9.81 144.97
C LYS A 592 50.20 9.13 146.29
N LYS A 593 50.26 7.79 146.34
CA LYS A 593 50.81 7.04 147.51
C LYS A 593 52.31 7.34 147.74
N LYS A 594 53.14 7.40 146.69
CA LYS A 594 54.55 7.83 146.78
C LYS A 594 54.69 9.29 147.26
N LYS A 595 53.84 10.22 146.80
CA LYS A 595 53.80 11.61 147.30
C LYS A 595 53.33 11.70 148.77
N LYS A 596 52.34 10.91 149.20
CA LYS A 596 51.91 10.81 150.61
C LYS A 596 53.02 10.21 151.50
N LYS A 597 53.74 9.17 151.06
CA LYS A 597 54.92 8.63 151.78
C LYS A 597 56.06 9.67 151.88
N LYS A 598 56.37 10.43 150.81
CA LYS A 598 57.34 11.54 150.86
C LYS A 598 56.90 12.69 151.78
N LYS A 599 55.60 13.04 151.83
CA LYS A 599 55.05 14.03 152.79
C LYS A 599 55.10 13.51 154.25
N LYS A 600 54.81 12.23 154.51
CA LYS A 600 54.98 11.61 155.85
C LYS A 600 56.46 11.57 156.29
N LYS A 601 57.41 11.24 155.40
CA LYS A 601 58.87 11.32 155.70
C LYS A 601 59.31 12.78 155.99
N LYS A 602 58.81 13.78 155.24
CA LYS A 602 59.08 15.20 155.52
C LYS A 602 58.45 15.68 156.85
N LYS A 603 57.25 15.22 157.23
CA LYS A 603 56.64 15.50 158.54
C LYS A 603 57.41 14.82 159.69
N LYS A 604 57.90 13.57 159.53
CA LYS A 604 58.78 12.91 160.52
C LYS A 604 60.13 13.64 160.68
N LYS A 605 60.77 14.11 159.59
CA LYS A 605 61.99 14.95 159.67
C LYS A 605 61.73 16.31 160.35
N LYS A 606 60.58 16.96 160.11
CA LYS A 606 60.19 18.19 160.84
C LYS A 606 59.90 17.94 162.34
N LYS A 607 59.28 16.81 162.71
CA LYS A 607 59.09 16.42 164.13
C LYS A 607 60.43 16.10 164.83
N LYS A 608 61.38 15.42 164.17
CA LYS A 608 62.75 15.22 164.71
C LYS A 608 63.52 16.54 164.88
N LYS A 609 63.41 17.50 163.94
CA LYS A 609 63.99 18.87 164.10
C LYS A 609 63.33 19.67 165.24
N LYS A 610 62.01 19.55 165.45
CA LYS A 610 61.33 20.16 166.62
C LYS A 610 61.71 19.52 167.96
N LYS A 611 61.92 18.19 168.02
CA LYS A 611 62.45 17.51 169.23
C LYS A 611 63.91 17.89 169.54
N LYS A 612 64.79 18.06 168.53
CA LYS A 612 66.16 18.59 168.73
C LYS A 612 66.16 20.06 169.21
N LYS A 613 65.25 20.92 168.71
CA LYS A 613 65.08 22.30 169.22
C LYS A 613 64.53 22.35 170.66
N LYS A 614 63.62 21.44 171.05
CA LYS A 614 63.15 21.32 172.45
C LYS A 614 64.24 20.78 173.41
N LYS A 615 65.11 19.84 172.98
CA LYS A 615 66.27 19.40 173.77
C LYS A 615 67.35 20.51 173.95
N LYS A 616 67.60 21.34 172.93
CA LYS A 616 68.48 22.53 173.06
C LYS A 616 67.90 23.63 173.97
N LYS A 617 66.56 23.82 173.99
CA LYS A 617 65.89 24.73 174.95
C LYS A 617 65.89 24.21 176.40
N LYS A 618 65.81 22.88 176.62
CA LYS A 618 65.96 22.28 177.97
C LYS A 618 67.41 22.32 178.50
N LYS A 619 68.42 22.19 177.64
CA LYS A 619 69.85 22.39 178.03
C LYS A 619 70.20 23.86 178.34
N LYS A 620 69.60 24.85 177.66
CA LYS A 620 69.73 26.28 178.02
C LYS A 620 68.99 26.67 179.32
N LYS A 621 67.88 26.00 179.67
CA LYS A 621 67.20 26.17 180.97
C LYS A 621 67.92 25.49 182.14
N LYS A 622 68.70 24.41 181.93
CA LYS A 622 69.56 23.79 182.96
C LYS A 622 70.87 24.55 183.24
N LYS A 623 71.43 25.29 182.28
CA LYS A 623 72.59 26.19 182.52
C LYS A 623 72.22 27.53 183.18
N LYS A 624 70.97 28.02 183.04
CA LYS A 624 70.47 29.20 183.78
C LYS A 624 69.97 28.88 185.21
N LYS A 625 69.66 27.62 185.54
CA LYS A 625 69.35 27.18 186.91
C LYS A 625 70.59 26.83 187.77
N LYS A 626 71.80 26.73 187.18
CA LYS A 626 73.07 26.55 187.91
C LYS A 626 73.82 27.86 188.26
N LYS A 627 73.32 29.03 187.82
CA LYS A 627 73.85 30.37 188.19
C LYS A 627 72.94 31.13 189.19
N LYS A 628 71.89 30.50 189.72
CA LYS A 628 70.95 31.08 190.72
C LYS A 628 70.99 30.38 192.10
N LYS A 629 72.09 29.71 192.42
CA LYS A 629 72.36 29.11 193.75
C LYS A 629 73.83 29.26 194.20
N LYS A 630 74.48 30.37 193.82
CA LYS A 630 75.71 30.85 194.47
C LYS A 630 75.65 32.37 194.54
N LYS A 631 75.55 32.91 195.77
CA LYS A 631 75.75 34.31 196.21
C LYS A 631 74.59 35.26 195.81
N LYS A 632 73.79 35.86 196.72
CA LYS A 632 74.07 36.44 198.05
C LYS A 632 75.35 37.28 198.02
N LYS A 633 75.22 38.55 197.60
CA LYS A 633 75.94 39.74 198.12
C LYS A 633 75.79 40.94 197.15
N LYS A 634 75.46 42.09 197.75
CA LYS A 634 75.64 43.50 197.32
C LYS A 634 74.71 43.98 196.19
N ARG A 635 73.71 44.84 196.49
CA ARG A 635 73.74 46.30 196.76
C ARG A 635 74.33 47.11 195.60
N GLY A 636 73.60 48.14 195.17
CA GLY A 636 74.15 49.36 194.58
C GLY A 636 73.82 49.61 193.11
N GLY A 637 73.04 50.67 192.87
CA GLY A 637 73.48 51.81 192.05
C GLY A 637 73.34 51.72 190.52
N GLY A 638 72.42 52.54 190.00
CA GLY A 638 72.82 53.74 189.23
C GLY A 638 73.33 53.60 187.80
N GLY A 639 72.67 54.32 186.89
CA GLY A 639 73.37 55.25 185.99
C GLY A 639 73.69 54.79 184.57
N GLY A 640 73.11 55.53 183.61
CA GLY A 640 73.92 56.11 182.54
C GLY A 640 73.94 55.43 181.18
N GLY A 641 73.49 56.18 180.16
CA GLY A 641 74.32 56.39 178.98
C GLY A 641 73.98 55.61 177.72
N GLY A 642 73.38 56.33 176.76
CA GLY A 642 74.08 56.58 175.50
C GLY A 642 73.78 55.67 174.32
N GLY A 643 73.26 56.30 173.26
CA GLY A 643 73.97 56.24 171.98
C GLY A 643 73.34 55.41 170.87
N GLY A 644 72.73 56.11 169.93
CA GLY A 644 73.32 56.14 168.59
C GLY A 644 72.64 55.32 167.48
N GLY A 645 71.99 56.05 166.57
CA GLY A 645 72.46 56.01 165.18
C GLY A 645 71.59 55.31 164.12
N GLY A 646 70.69 56.09 163.51
CA GLY A 646 71.00 56.64 162.17
C GLY A 646 70.51 55.93 160.90
N GLY A 647 69.52 56.57 160.23
CA GLY A 647 69.52 56.92 158.79
C GLY A 647 69.22 55.84 157.72
N GLY A 648 68.53 56.06 156.60
CA GLY A 648 67.94 57.27 156.01
C GLY A 648 67.49 57.04 154.55
N LYS A 649 66.33 57.64 154.22
CA LYS A 649 65.96 58.42 153.00
C LYS A 649 65.89 57.80 151.56
N LYS A 650 64.66 57.90 151.01
CA LYS A 650 64.21 58.65 149.81
C LYS A 650 64.40 58.16 148.34
N LYS A 651 63.28 58.29 147.60
CA LYS A 651 63.07 58.88 146.24
C LYS A 651 63.22 58.04 144.93
N LYS A 652 62.09 58.02 144.18
CA LYS A 652 61.85 58.25 142.73
C LYS A 652 62.82 57.71 141.65
N LYS A 653 62.29 56.95 140.66
CA LYS A 653 62.32 57.16 139.17
C LYS A 653 62.12 55.83 138.39
N LYS A 654 60.94 55.58 137.80
CA LYS A 654 60.50 55.88 136.40
C LYS A 654 61.19 55.07 135.27
N LYS A 655 60.36 54.25 134.59
CA LYS A 655 60.25 54.04 133.13
C LYS A 655 61.55 53.97 132.29
N LYS A 656 62.08 52.78 131.96
CA LYS A 656 62.75 52.48 130.65
C LYS A 656 63.24 51.01 130.43
N LYS A 657 62.49 49.95 130.80
CA LYS A 657 62.88 48.55 130.42
C LYS A 657 61.78 47.67 129.77
N LYS A 658 60.68 48.27 129.29
CA LYS A 658 59.55 47.57 128.63
C LYS A 658 59.53 47.56 127.07
N LYS A 659 60.43 48.24 126.36
CA LYS A 659 60.41 48.31 124.86
C LYS A 659 61.24 47.26 124.09
N LYS A 660 62.18 46.50 124.70
CA LYS A 660 63.08 45.58 123.94
C LYS A 660 62.63 44.11 123.73
N LYS A 661 61.59 43.59 124.40
CA LYS A 661 61.19 42.16 124.26
C LYS A 661 60.05 41.86 123.26
N LYS A 662 59.34 42.86 122.72
CA LYS A 662 58.26 42.65 121.72
C LYS A 662 58.76 42.38 120.28
N LYS A 663 59.97 42.82 119.89
CA LYS A 663 60.53 42.62 118.53
C LYS A 663 60.97 41.17 118.23
N LYS A 664 61.32 40.34 119.23
CA LYS A 664 61.75 38.93 119.02
C LYS A 664 60.62 37.94 118.66
N LYS A 665 59.33 38.29 118.85
CA LYS A 665 58.19 37.40 118.53
C LYS A 665 57.68 37.49 117.08
N LYS A 666 57.95 38.58 116.34
CA LYS A 666 57.49 38.75 114.94
C LYS A 666 58.34 37.99 113.90
N LYS A 667 59.66 37.82 114.10
CA LYS A 667 60.55 37.10 113.15
C LYS A 667 60.28 35.58 113.04
N LYS A 668 59.77 34.91 114.09
CA LYS A 668 59.46 33.45 114.05
C LYS A 668 58.19 33.08 113.28
N LYS A 669 57.27 34.02 113.02
CA LYS A 669 56.03 33.76 112.24
C LYS A 669 56.22 33.84 110.73
N LYS A 670 57.17 34.64 110.20
CA LYS A 670 57.45 34.75 108.75
C LYS A 670 58.11 33.50 108.14
N LYS A 671 58.95 32.76 108.89
CA LYS A 671 59.58 31.50 108.40
C LYS A 671 58.60 30.33 108.20
N LYS A 672 57.42 30.33 108.83
CA LYS A 672 56.39 29.28 108.63
C LYS A 672 55.50 29.48 107.40
N LYS A 673 55.42 30.70 106.83
CA LYS A 673 54.64 30.98 105.62
C LYS A 673 55.38 30.64 104.32
N LYS A 674 56.72 30.76 104.27
CA LYS A 674 57.53 30.44 103.06
C LYS A 674 57.59 28.94 102.71
N LYS A 675 57.46 28.02 103.67
CA LYS A 675 57.42 26.55 103.41
C LYS A 675 56.10 26.06 102.80
N LYS A 676 55.01 26.84 102.91
CA LYS A 676 53.69 26.44 102.40
C LYS A 676 53.52 26.74 100.89
N LYS A 677 54.18 27.79 100.37
CA LYS A 677 54.15 28.23 98.96
C LYS A 677 55.07 27.44 97.99
N ARG A 678 55.78 26.40 98.45
CA ARG A 678 56.74 25.63 97.61
C ARG A 678 56.18 24.31 97.07
N VAL A 679 55.16 23.72 97.69
CA VAL A 679 54.56 22.46 97.20
C VAL A 679 53.38 22.70 96.26
N GLU A 680 52.72 23.86 96.40
CA GLU A 680 51.63 24.33 95.52
C GLU A 680 52.11 24.61 94.07
N ARG A 681 53.42 24.75 93.86
CA ARG A 681 54.05 25.01 92.54
C ARG A 681 54.25 23.78 91.65
N ASN A 682 54.12 22.55 92.18
CA ASN A 682 54.30 21.33 91.39
C ASN A 682 52.99 20.82 90.74
N TRP A 683 51.93 21.63 90.77
CA TRP A 683 50.61 21.29 90.23
C TRP A 683 50.32 21.93 88.85
N GLN A 684 51.33 22.47 88.14
CA GLN A 684 51.12 23.36 86.97
C GLN A 684 52.05 23.11 85.75
N ARG A 685 52.67 21.93 85.63
CA ARG A 685 53.43 21.53 84.43
C ARG A 685 52.86 20.22 83.90
N GLN A 686 52.63 20.13 82.58
CA GLN A 686 52.07 19.02 81.79
C GLN A 686 50.57 19.12 81.47
N ASP A 687 50.20 20.12 80.66
CA ASP A 687 49.57 19.92 79.33
C ASP A 687 49.37 21.29 78.65
N SER A 688 50.49 22.00 78.48
CA SER A 688 50.68 23.08 77.50
C SER A 688 51.66 22.58 76.46
#